data_AF-A0A640SW18-F1
#
_entry.id   AF-A0A640SW18-F1
#
_cell.length_a   1.000
_cell.length_b   1.000
_cell.length_c   1.000
_cell.angle_alpha   90.00
_cell.angle_beta   90.00
_cell.angle_gamma   90.00
#
_symmetry.space_group_name_H-M   'P 1'
#
loop_
_entity.id
_entity.type
_entity.pdbx_description
1 polymer ?
#
loop_
_entity_poly.entity_id
_entity_poly.type
_entity_poly.pdbx_seq_one_letter_code
_entity_poly.pdbx_strand_id
1 'polypeptide(L)'
;MGRRYEVDGYTAELDDDFQVVYRNPRGKKLQQAPDRLADSEGVRRLYRLRRALTGHRRHARVQAEAWATAGTRVPMALAESDPVWREALDDAGVEPAADPPAPDADEAALTARTYVHPDDHTMTLLLRASFAHHWDALVASQEDWALTDTFATGIRVPVDAEPTFPERLMAAHPGREQEALEAAYAFGWSLWGSPLLHKSLLDGDLAHLAATAPRFLPAVLDELADMCLKAGGKHQEHATGYFTRARKAEREHHTKPDERWLDARYATFADHGALATGAVRARAKELAPRGAVVLPDQLRRFRDVLVRRVHTPHDLYPGMAADLRKVARAAGADPESEVAALLADIVPRVGLCAGDTDKFWADALKGKALELLVERRPETVHDVLRLIPDDASSTADWLSLLRRSGALALLTGERPGLPAGEAARLLHDCLASEPTWRVRSDELYDLAVRLAPRLAADAVPVRLPYPTPGRRRAPLPLDLADELLEHGVPLADPPPKLGSPGAAHMVVHRRPHLSRLLADPRFARELRSALHAELELEGLPEAGVSYHRHYRPHRDAELNSWRSTPGICRTPLGREVLCVWLNRQRERLRAGLDLHGLVHVLAPFVHIGGVVDELLKDEEAAREFAAVDVVALVLADLPTEADRPAVEGLMATMRPEDLIGTRPMPDLRTRIDETLPDLSESQVGQAWKALQTGVNCQEGLRRLVGRLSG
;
A
#
# COMPACT_ATOMS: atom_id res chain seq x y z
N MET A 1 -18.05 5.47 60.93
CA MET A 1 -18.61 4.34 60.16
C MET A 1 -17.65 3.94 59.01
N GLY A 2 -16.33 3.95 59.27
CA GLY A 2 -15.38 4.44 58.25
C GLY A 2 -14.11 3.62 58.03
N ARG A 3 -14.25 2.33 57.74
CA ARG A 3 -13.21 1.48 57.08
C ARG A 3 -13.85 0.28 56.42
N ARG A 4 -15.04 -0.07 56.91
CA ARG A 4 -15.75 -1.32 56.70
C ARG A 4 -17.22 -1.00 56.47
N TYR A 5 -17.70 -1.32 55.27
CA TYR A 5 -19.12 -1.35 54.93
C TYR A 5 -19.63 -2.79 55.13
N GLU A 6 -20.76 -2.96 55.81
CA GLU A 6 -21.29 -4.28 56.17
C GLU A 6 -22.76 -4.43 55.77
N VAL A 7 -23.09 -5.53 55.10
CA VAL A 7 -24.45 -5.94 54.74
C VAL A 7 -24.58 -7.44 54.97
N ASP A 8 -25.56 -7.85 55.80
CA ASP A 8 -25.82 -9.26 56.14
C ASP A 8 -24.58 -10.05 56.62
N GLY A 9 -23.68 -9.39 57.35
CA GLY A 9 -22.42 -9.98 57.82
C GLY A 9 -21.32 -10.10 56.76
N TYR A 10 -21.58 -9.77 55.50
CA TYR A 10 -20.53 -9.58 54.50
C TYR A 10 -19.96 -8.19 54.62
N THR A 11 -18.64 -8.06 54.48
CA THR A 11 -17.96 -6.78 54.64
C THR A 11 -17.15 -6.43 53.41
N ALA A 12 -17.11 -5.14 53.06
CA ALA A 12 -16.14 -4.55 52.15
C ALA A 12 -15.33 -3.53 52.95
N GLU A 13 -14.00 -3.60 52.90
CA GLU A 13 -13.11 -2.68 53.60
C GLU A 13 -11.96 -2.24 52.70
N LEU A 14 -11.41 -1.04 52.94
CA LEU A 14 -10.19 -0.58 52.28
C LEU A 14 -8.99 -0.95 53.17
N ASP A 15 -8.01 -1.66 52.62
CA ASP A 15 -6.77 -1.97 53.35
C ASP A 15 -5.72 -0.85 53.22
N ASP A 16 -4.59 -1.01 53.92
CA ASP A 16 -3.50 -0.02 53.98
C ASP A 16 -2.81 0.19 52.60
N ASP A 17 -2.98 -0.76 51.67
CA ASP A 17 -2.51 -0.67 50.28
C ASP A 17 -3.59 -0.09 49.33
N PHE A 18 -4.65 0.50 49.90
CA PHE A 18 -5.83 1.02 49.22
C PHE A 18 -6.52 -0.03 48.32
N GLN A 19 -6.50 -1.31 48.69
CA GLN A 19 -7.29 -2.35 48.01
C GLN A 19 -8.62 -2.57 48.72
N VAL A 20 -9.69 -2.72 47.93
CA VAL A 20 -11.00 -3.10 48.47
C VAL A 20 -10.99 -4.61 48.73
N VAL A 21 -11.10 -4.98 49.99
CA VAL A 21 -11.11 -6.37 50.48
C VAL A 21 -12.52 -6.77 50.88
N TYR A 22 -13.02 -7.85 50.29
CA TYR A 22 -14.31 -8.43 50.65
C TYR A 22 -14.14 -9.57 51.65
N ARG A 23 -14.98 -9.64 52.68
CA ARG A 23 -15.02 -10.77 53.64
C ARG A 23 -16.43 -11.30 53.84
N ASN A 24 -16.52 -12.59 54.16
CA ASN A 24 -17.78 -13.25 54.51
C ASN A 24 -18.13 -13.08 56.01
N PRO A 25 -19.32 -13.54 56.46
CA PRO A 25 -19.74 -13.49 57.88
C PRO A 25 -18.83 -14.21 58.87
N ARG A 26 -17.90 -15.04 58.40
CA ARG A 26 -16.88 -15.72 59.21
C ARG A 26 -15.52 -15.01 59.16
N GLY A 27 -15.43 -13.82 58.56
CA GLY A 27 -14.21 -13.01 58.45
C GLY A 27 -13.21 -13.46 57.37
N LYS A 28 -13.53 -14.47 56.53
CA LYS A 28 -12.63 -14.94 55.47
C LYS A 28 -12.65 -14.02 54.25
N LYS A 29 -11.46 -13.66 53.74
CA LYS A 29 -11.27 -12.89 52.50
C LYS A 29 -11.83 -13.64 51.30
N LEU A 30 -12.56 -12.93 50.45
CA LEU A 30 -13.17 -13.44 49.22
C LEU A 30 -12.38 -12.98 48.00
N GLN A 31 -12.37 -13.80 46.93
CA GLN A 31 -11.73 -13.44 45.65
C GLN A 31 -12.59 -12.53 44.77
N GLN A 32 -13.91 -12.55 44.98
CA GLN A 32 -14.88 -11.76 44.22
C GLN A 32 -15.84 -11.03 45.15
N ALA A 33 -16.39 -9.91 44.67
CA ALA A 33 -17.42 -9.17 45.39
C ALA A 33 -18.69 -10.02 45.50
N PRO A 34 -19.25 -10.21 46.70
CA PRO A 34 -20.55 -10.85 46.87
C PRO A 34 -21.65 -10.05 46.18
N ASP A 35 -22.62 -10.72 45.55
CA ASP A 35 -23.77 -10.06 44.87
C ASP A 35 -24.52 -9.08 45.78
N ARG A 36 -24.54 -9.34 47.10
CA ARG A 36 -25.20 -8.47 48.11
C ARG A 36 -24.46 -7.16 48.37
N LEU A 37 -23.16 -7.11 48.07
CA LEU A 37 -22.31 -5.93 48.20
C LEU A 37 -22.06 -5.27 46.83
N ALA A 38 -22.18 -6.04 45.75
CA ALA A 38 -22.04 -5.56 44.38
C ALA A 38 -23.02 -4.39 44.13
N ASP A 39 -22.51 -3.30 43.55
CA ASP A 39 -23.25 -2.08 43.23
C ASP A 39 -23.92 -1.30 44.38
N SER A 40 -23.67 -1.68 45.64
CA SER A 40 -24.12 -0.90 46.80
C SER A 40 -23.41 0.46 46.90
N GLU A 41 -24.11 1.48 47.39
CA GLU A 41 -23.55 2.84 47.54
C GLU A 41 -22.35 2.86 48.50
N GLY A 42 -22.34 2.01 49.53
CA GLY A 42 -21.20 1.88 50.44
C GLY A 42 -19.95 1.33 49.76
N VAL A 43 -20.09 0.35 48.85
CA VAL A 43 -18.96 -0.15 48.05
C VAL A 43 -18.52 0.89 47.01
N ARG A 44 -19.44 1.62 46.37
CA ARG A 44 -19.11 2.73 45.46
C ARG A 44 -18.31 3.82 46.18
N ARG A 45 -18.70 4.18 47.40
CA ARG A 45 -17.96 5.11 48.27
C ARG A 45 -16.53 4.62 48.55
N LEU A 46 -16.33 3.35 48.87
CA LEU A 46 -15.00 2.77 49.07
C LEU A 46 -14.13 2.83 47.81
N TYR A 47 -14.70 2.59 46.63
CA TYR A 47 -13.97 2.74 45.37
C TYR A 47 -13.63 4.20 45.03
N ARG A 48 -14.51 5.15 45.35
CA ARG A 48 -14.20 6.61 45.26
C ARG A 48 -13.01 6.96 46.14
N LEU A 49 -13.07 6.57 47.41
CA LEU A 49 -12.02 6.82 48.40
C LEU A 49 -10.68 6.20 47.97
N ARG A 50 -10.69 4.91 47.61
CA ARG A 50 -9.53 4.20 47.06
C ARG A 50 -8.85 5.00 45.95
N ARG A 51 -9.64 5.50 45.00
CA ARG A 51 -9.14 6.19 43.83
C ARG A 51 -8.54 7.55 44.19
N ALA A 52 -9.21 8.33 45.02
CA ALA A 52 -8.69 9.62 45.49
C ALA A 52 -7.32 9.43 46.14
N LEU A 53 -7.20 8.45 47.04
CA LEU A 53 -5.95 8.13 47.75
C LEU A 53 -4.86 7.59 46.83
N THR A 54 -5.20 6.68 45.91
CA THR A 54 -4.24 6.14 44.93
C THR A 54 -3.73 7.24 43.99
N GLY A 55 -4.64 8.12 43.53
CA GLY A 55 -4.30 9.26 42.67
C GLY A 55 -3.40 10.26 43.38
N HIS A 56 -3.73 10.58 44.63
CA HIS A 56 -2.93 11.43 45.50
C HIS A 56 -1.51 10.87 45.71
N ARG A 57 -1.39 9.58 46.08
CA ARG A 57 -0.09 8.91 46.25
C ARG A 57 0.78 8.96 45.00
N ARG A 58 0.17 8.72 43.83
CA ARG A 58 0.88 8.83 42.56
C ARG A 58 1.31 10.27 42.26
N HIS A 59 0.45 11.25 42.49
CA HIS A 59 0.74 12.66 42.25
C HIS A 59 1.89 13.15 43.14
N ALA A 60 1.81 12.88 44.44
CA ALA A 60 2.85 13.24 45.41
C ALA A 60 4.22 12.69 45.01
N ARG A 61 4.27 11.41 44.62
CA ARG A 61 5.51 10.78 44.14
C ARG A 61 6.09 11.45 42.89
N VAL A 62 5.30 11.64 41.84
CA VAL A 62 5.76 12.26 40.59
C VAL A 62 6.27 13.67 40.85
N GLN A 63 5.58 14.42 41.71
CA GLN A 63 5.94 15.79 42.02
C GLN A 63 7.22 15.86 42.87
N ALA A 64 7.39 14.97 43.84
CA ALA A 64 8.61 14.87 44.64
C ALA A 64 9.83 14.49 43.78
N GLU A 65 9.70 13.53 42.86
CA GLU A 65 10.74 13.17 41.89
C GLU A 65 11.12 14.37 40.99
N ALA A 66 10.13 15.15 40.54
CA ALA A 66 10.38 16.36 39.75
C ALA A 66 11.10 17.45 40.57
N TRP A 67 10.73 17.65 41.83
CA TRP A 67 11.40 18.61 42.71
C TRP A 67 12.82 18.20 43.08
N ALA A 68 13.07 16.90 43.30
CA ALA A 68 14.41 16.37 43.50
C ALA A 68 15.31 16.71 42.30
N THR A 69 14.80 16.48 41.08
CA THR A 69 15.50 16.81 39.84
C THR A 69 15.76 18.31 39.69
N ALA A 70 14.79 19.14 40.09
CA ALA A 70 14.87 20.59 39.98
C ALA A 70 15.59 21.28 41.17
N GLY A 71 15.98 20.55 42.21
CA GLY A 71 16.53 21.13 43.45
C GLY A 71 15.56 22.08 44.16
N THR A 72 14.26 21.83 44.06
CA THR A 72 13.23 22.72 44.62
C THR A 72 13.16 22.57 46.14
N ARG A 73 13.14 23.69 46.87
CA ARG A 73 12.93 23.67 48.33
C ARG A 73 11.45 23.45 48.64
N VAL A 74 11.17 22.49 49.51
CA VAL A 74 9.81 22.10 49.94
C VAL A 74 9.64 22.48 51.42
N PRO A 75 8.50 23.06 51.83
CA PRO A 75 8.28 23.45 53.22
C PRO A 75 8.06 22.23 54.13
N MET A 76 8.52 22.32 55.38
CA MET A 76 8.33 21.29 56.42
C MET A 76 6.84 21.02 56.65
N ALA A 77 6.01 22.08 56.64
CA ALA A 77 4.56 21.96 56.78
C ALA A 77 3.91 20.97 55.80
N LEU A 78 4.46 20.78 54.59
CA LEU A 78 3.95 19.79 53.62
C LEU A 78 4.28 18.35 54.00
N ALA A 79 5.47 18.11 54.55
CA ALA A 79 5.83 16.80 55.07
C ALA A 79 5.08 16.46 56.36
N GLU A 80 4.61 17.47 57.11
CA GLU A 80 3.83 17.30 58.33
C GLU A 80 2.34 17.12 58.08
N SER A 81 1.79 17.74 57.03
CA SER A 81 0.35 17.77 56.75
C SER A 81 -0.22 16.41 56.33
N ASP A 82 0.58 15.57 55.68
CA ASP A 82 0.10 14.35 55.05
C ASP A 82 1.17 13.25 55.01
N PRO A 83 0.91 12.05 55.55
CA PRO A 83 1.83 10.91 55.48
C PRO A 83 2.27 10.53 54.06
N VAL A 84 1.40 10.72 53.06
CA VAL A 84 1.69 10.39 51.66
C VAL A 84 2.75 11.33 51.08
N TRP A 85 2.72 12.62 51.44
CA TRP A 85 3.76 13.56 51.04
C TRP A 85 5.08 13.27 51.73
N ARG A 86 5.06 12.92 53.02
CA ARG A 86 6.28 12.51 53.75
C ARG A 86 6.96 11.33 53.06
N GLU A 87 6.22 10.25 52.81
CA GLU A 87 6.71 9.06 52.12
C GLU A 87 7.30 9.40 50.74
N ALA A 88 6.58 10.20 49.94
CA ALA A 88 7.04 10.59 48.60
C ALA A 88 8.32 11.45 48.60
N LEU A 89 8.45 12.38 49.56
CA LEU A 89 9.62 13.24 49.70
C LEU A 89 10.84 12.44 50.17
N ASP A 90 10.64 11.54 51.15
CA ASP A 90 11.68 10.63 51.65
C ASP A 90 12.20 9.70 50.53
N ASP A 91 11.28 9.08 49.78
CA ASP A 91 11.62 8.20 48.65
C ASP A 91 12.38 8.92 47.53
N ALA A 92 12.04 10.18 47.27
CA ALA A 92 12.70 11.01 46.25
C ALA A 92 13.99 11.67 46.75
N GLY A 93 14.30 11.59 48.04
CA GLY A 93 15.47 12.22 48.66
C GLY A 93 15.38 13.76 48.74
N VAL A 94 14.16 14.31 48.89
CA VAL A 94 13.93 15.76 49.02
C VAL A 94 13.85 16.14 50.49
N GLU A 95 14.86 16.84 51.01
CA GLU A 95 14.86 17.31 52.40
C GLU A 95 13.95 18.56 52.57
N PRO A 96 12.93 18.50 53.44
CA PRO A 96 12.07 19.65 53.72
C PRO A 96 12.84 20.75 54.47
N ALA A 97 12.56 22.00 54.15
CA ALA A 97 13.18 23.18 54.76
C ALA A 97 12.24 23.87 55.75
N ALA A 98 12.82 24.66 56.67
CA ALA A 98 12.06 25.50 57.58
C ALA A 98 11.06 26.39 56.81
N ASP A 99 9.85 26.51 57.35
CA ASP A 99 8.73 27.10 56.64
C ASP A 99 9.00 28.55 56.21
N PRO A 100 8.61 28.91 54.97
CA PRO A 100 8.74 30.29 54.50
C PRO A 100 7.84 31.23 55.34
N PRO A 101 8.24 32.51 55.51
CA PRO A 101 7.45 33.48 56.25
C PRO A 101 6.06 33.71 55.61
N ALA A 102 5.07 34.02 56.45
CA ALA A 102 3.69 34.36 56.06
C ALA A 102 3.63 35.64 55.20
N PRO A 103 2.55 35.85 54.40
CA PRO A 103 2.60 36.06 52.95
C PRO A 103 2.96 37.49 52.51
N ASP A 104 3.69 37.56 51.39
CA ASP A 104 3.26 38.40 50.27
C ASP A 104 2.46 37.51 49.33
N ALA A 105 1.23 37.91 48.99
CA ALA A 105 0.33 37.15 48.12
C ALA A 105 0.85 37.17 46.67
N ASP A 106 1.86 36.35 46.37
CA ASP A 106 2.31 36.09 45.02
C ASP A 106 1.31 35.12 44.36
N GLU A 107 0.50 35.59 43.41
CA GLU A 107 -0.47 34.77 42.67
C GLU A 107 0.18 33.58 41.93
N ALA A 108 1.51 33.62 41.73
CA ALA A 108 2.28 32.53 41.10
C ALA A 108 2.68 31.40 42.07
N ALA A 109 2.42 31.52 43.38
CA ALA A 109 2.78 30.50 44.35
C ALA A 109 1.68 29.42 44.52
N LEU A 110 2.09 28.17 44.77
CA LEU A 110 1.18 27.08 45.12
C LEU A 110 0.75 27.18 46.59
N THR A 111 -0.54 26.96 46.83
CA THR A 111 -1.14 26.86 48.16
C THR A 111 -1.48 25.41 48.46
N ALA A 112 -1.08 24.93 49.63
CA ALA A 112 -1.48 23.62 50.12
C ALA A 112 -2.88 23.67 50.72
N ARG A 113 -3.72 22.70 50.36
CA ARG A 113 -5.08 22.51 50.88
C ARG A 113 -5.20 21.10 51.45
N THR A 114 -5.40 20.99 52.76
CA THR A 114 -5.48 19.70 53.46
C THR A 114 -6.92 19.34 53.76
N TYR A 115 -7.37 18.24 53.19
CA TYR A 115 -8.71 17.70 53.35
C TYR A 115 -8.69 16.44 54.22
N VAL A 116 -9.72 16.28 55.05
CA VAL A 116 -9.94 15.08 55.86
C VAL A 116 -11.26 14.42 55.45
N HIS A 117 -11.19 13.12 55.14
CA HIS A 117 -12.35 12.29 54.88
C HIS A 117 -12.96 11.78 56.20
N PRO A 118 -14.28 11.51 56.30
CA PRO A 118 -14.93 10.96 57.50
C PRO A 118 -14.45 9.58 57.93
N ASP A 119 -13.58 8.96 57.13
CA ASP A 119 -12.92 7.68 57.39
C ASP A 119 -11.47 7.89 57.88
N ASP A 120 -11.15 9.08 58.40
CA ASP A 120 -9.85 9.52 58.93
C ASP A 120 -8.68 9.45 57.94
N HIS A 121 -8.97 9.57 56.64
CA HIS A 121 -7.95 9.74 55.62
C HIS A 121 -7.68 11.22 55.37
N THR A 122 -6.40 11.56 55.19
CA THR A 122 -5.97 12.92 54.87
C THR A 122 -5.45 12.98 53.44
N MET A 123 -5.69 14.10 52.77
CA MET A 123 -5.17 14.40 51.44
C MET A 123 -4.79 15.87 51.36
N THR A 124 -3.50 16.17 51.19
CA THR A 124 -3.02 17.53 50.93
C THR A 124 -2.78 17.74 49.44
N LEU A 125 -3.52 18.66 48.81
CA LEU A 125 -3.36 19.03 47.40
C LEU A 125 -2.63 20.37 47.28
N LEU A 126 -1.79 20.51 46.25
CA LEU A 126 -1.10 21.75 45.94
C LEU A 126 -1.73 22.43 44.74
N LEU A 127 -2.37 23.57 44.97
CA LEU A 127 -3.21 24.23 43.98
C LEU A 127 -2.78 25.69 43.78
N ARG A 128 -2.95 26.23 42.58
CA ARG A 128 -2.83 27.68 42.38
C ARG A 128 -3.92 28.39 43.18
N ALA A 129 -3.62 29.55 43.75
CA ALA A 129 -4.55 30.28 44.61
C ALA A 129 -5.91 30.55 43.94
N SER A 130 -5.93 30.92 42.67
CA SER A 130 -7.14 31.17 41.87
C SER A 130 -7.99 29.93 41.62
N PHE A 131 -7.37 28.75 41.55
CA PHE A 131 -8.05 27.47 41.40
C PHE A 131 -8.58 26.92 42.72
N ALA A 132 -7.79 27.08 43.79
CA ALA A 132 -8.04 26.46 45.08
C ALA A 132 -9.43 26.81 45.66
N HIS A 133 -9.89 28.06 45.50
CA HIS A 133 -11.21 28.47 45.98
C HIS A 133 -12.37 27.71 45.31
N HIS A 134 -12.28 27.45 44.01
CA HIS A 134 -13.29 26.71 43.26
C HIS A 134 -13.21 25.21 43.58
N TRP A 135 -11.99 24.70 43.76
CA TRP A 135 -11.78 23.33 44.19
C TRP A 135 -12.36 23.06 45.59
N ASP A 136 -12.15 23.98 46.54
CA ASP A 136 -12.74 23.88 47.88
C ASP A 136 -14.27 23.80 47.83
N ALA A 137 -14.91 24.63 47.00
CA ALA A 137 -16.36 24.62 46.81
C ALA A 137 -16.87 23.33 46.16
N LEU A 138 -16.13 22.80 45.17
CA LEU A 138 -16.43 21.52 44.54
C LEU A 138 -16.34 20.37 45.56
N VAL A 139 -15.23 20.29 46.28
CA VAL A 139 -14.99 19.23 47.28
C VAL A 139 -16.07 19.27 48.35
N ALA A 140 -16.39 20.46 48.89
CA ALA A 140 -17.42 20.60 49.92
C ALA A 140 -18.84 20.22 49.45
N SER A 141 -19.12 20.26 48.14
CA SER A 141 -20.46 20.00 47.59
C SER A 141 -20.66 18.58 47.04
N GLN A 142 -19.59 17.88 46.66
CA GLN A 142 -19.66 16.60 45.94
C GLN A 142 -18.94 15.45 46.66
N GLU A 143 -18.03 15.77 47.57
CA GLU A 143 -17.09 14.84 48.16
C GLU A 143 -17.24 14.87 49.67
N ASP A 144 -17.19 13.72 50.34
CA ASP A 144 -17.33 13.65 51.80
C ASP A 144 -16.17 14.36 52.56
N TRP A 145 -15.21 14.93 51.83
CA TRP A 145 -13.97 15.52 52.33
C TRP A 145 -14.17 16.95 52.87
N ALA A 146 -13.68 17.20 54.08
CA ALA A 146 -13.72 18.53 54.71
C ALA A 146 -12.35 19.20 54.65
N LEU A 147 -12.30 20.47 54.22
CA LEU A 147 -11.09 21.28 54.32
C LEU A 147 -10.79 21.57 55.80
N THR A 148 -9.57 21.27 56.23
CA THR A 148 -9.15 21.40 57.65
C THR A 148 -7.98 22.33 57.85
N ASP A 149 -7.07 22.42 56.86
CA ASP A 149 -5.89 23.28 56.97
C ASP A 149 -5.45 23.82 55.60
N THR A 150 -4.79 24.98 55.62
CA THR A 150 -4.32 25.71 54.45
C THR A 150 -3.04 26.47 54.77
N PHE A 151 -2.00 26.31 53.94
CA PHE A 151 -0.75 27.06 54.12
C PHE A 151 -0.08 27.37 52.78
N ALA A 152 0.68 28.46 52.75
CA ALA A 152 1.48 28.83 51.59
C ALA A 152 2.73 27.94 51.51
N THR A 153 3.01 27.37 50.34
CA THR A 153 4.17 26.49 50.22
C THR A 153 5.46 27.22 49.89
N GLY A 154 5.38 28.45 49.36
CA GLY A 154 6.51 29.17 48.78
C GLY A 154 7.03 28.57 47.46
N ILE A 155 6.43 27.48 46.98
CA ILE A 155 6.78 26.83 45.72
C ILE A 155 6.16 27.64 44.58
N ARG A 156 7.01 28.21 43.72
CA ARG A 156 6.58 29.01 42.58
C ARG A 156 6.25 28.14 41.38
N VAL A 157 5.15 28.46 40.73
CA VAL A 157 4.86 27.98 39.38
C VAL A 157 5.62 28.87 38.39
N PRO A 158 6.34 28.31 37.40
CA PRO A 158 6.98 29.12 36.38
C PRO A 158 5.95 30.07 35.74
N VAL A 159 6.33 31.35 35.57
CA VAL A 159 5.42 32.40 35.09
C VAL A 159 4.81 32.06 33.71
N ASP A 160 5.57 31.33 32.88
CA ASP A 160 5.13 30.90 31.55
C ASP A 160 4.48 29.50 31.53
N ALA A 161 4.28 28.86 32.68
CA ALA A 161 3.66 27.54 32.73
C ALA A 161 2.15 27.64 32.49
N GLU A 162 1.73 27.19 31.31
CA GLU A 162 0.32 27.08 30.93
C GLU A 162 -0.45 26.22 31.94
N PRO A 163 -1.64 26.65 32.40
CA PRO A 163 -2.44 25.87 33.35
C PRO A 163 -2.77 24.49 32.77
N THR A 164 -2.76 23.45 33.61
CA THR A 164 -3.15 22.09 33.23
C THR A 164 -4.66 21.91 33.35
N PHE A 165 -5.22 20.87 32.75
CA PHE A 165 -6.62 20.53 33.01
C PHE A 165 -6.79 20.07 34.47
N PRO A 166 -7.84 20.52 35.20
CA PRO A 166 -8.99 21.29 34.73
C PRO A 166 -8.84 22.83 34.80
N GLU A 167 -7.77 23.37 35.38
CA GLU A 167 -7.52 24.81 35.51
C GLU A 167 -7.63 25.56 34.18
N ARG A 168 -7.10 24.99 33.07
CA ARG A 168 -7.21 25.62 31.75
C ARG A 168 -8.63 25.75 31.22
N LEU A 169 -9.53 24.83 31.58
CA LEU A 169 -10.94 24.93 31.20
C LEU A 169 -11.60 26.12 31.92
N MET A 170 -11.31 26.31 33.20
CA MET A 170 -11.83 27.46 33.95
C MET A 170 -11.31 28.78 33.37
N ALA A 171 -10.01 28.86 33.09
CA ALA A 171 -9.40 30.05 32.49
C ALA A 171 -10.02 30.41 31.12
N ALA A 172 -10.45 29.41 30.34
CA ALA A 172 -11.13 29.62 29.05
C ALA A 172 -12.59 30.11 29.20
N HIS A 173 -13.17 30.05 30.40
CA HIS A 173 -14.58 30.37 30.67
C HIS A 173 -14.74 31.31 31.88
N PRO A 174 -14.24 32.56 31.79
CA PRO A 174 -14.38 33.54 32.87
C PRO A 174 -15.86 33.83 33.20
N GLY A 175 -16.18 33.92 34.50
CA GLY A 175 -17.54 34.07 35.03
C GLY A 175 -18.36 32.78 35.10
N ARG A 176 -17.78 31.63 34.73
CA ARG A 176 -18.38 30.27 34.82
C ARG A 176 -17.39 29.25 35.34
N GLU A 177 -16.41 29.69 36.12
CA GLU A 177 -15.29 28.89 36.61
C GLU A 177 -15.79 27.68 37.41
N GLN A 178 -16.77 27.87 38.29
CA GLN A 178 -17.37 26.79 39.07
C GLN A 178 -18.11 25.76 38.18
N GLU A 179 -18.94 26.22 37.24
CA GLU A 179 -19.65 25.34 36.30
C GLU A 179 -18.67 24.52 35.44
N ALA A 180 -17.57 25.16 34.99
CA ALA A 180 -16.53 24.53 34.20
C ALA A 180 -15.80 23.44 35.01
N LEU A 181 -15.47 23.73 36.27
CA LEU A 181 -14.82 22.78 37.16
C LEU A 181 -15.75 21.59 37.47
N GLU A 182 -17.02 21.83 37.77
CA GLU A 182 -18.03 20.78 38.00
C GLU A 182 -18.20 19.88 36.76
N ALA A 183 -18.24 20.47 35.57
CA ALA A 183 -18.32 19.71 34.32
C ALA A 183 -17.05 18.88 34.07
N ALA A 184 -15.87 19.47 34.29
CA ALA A 184 -14.59 18.76 34.20
C ALA A 184 -14.48 17.64 35.23
N TYR A 185 -15.03 17.82 36.42
CA TYR A 185 -15.02 16.82 37.48
C TYR A 185 -15.97 15.67 37.19
N ALA A 186 -17.21 15.97 36.80
CA ALA A 186 -18.19 14.97 36.37
C ALA A 186 -17.66 14.14 35.19
N PHE A 187 -16.94 14.77 34.26
CA PHE A 187 -16.28 14.09 33.15
C PHE A 187 -15.01 13.32 33.57
N GLY A 188 -14.15 13.94 34.38
CA GLY A 188 -12.91 13.38 34.92
C GLY A 188 -13.17 12.20 35.87
N TRP A 189 -14.37 12.06 36.40
CA TRP A 189 -14.79 10.90 37.16
C TRP A 189 -14.55 9.56 36.43
N SER A 190 -14.34 9.50 35.11
CA SER A 190 -13.88 8.26 34.43
C SER A 190 -12.37 8.18 34.13
N LEU A 191 -11.63 9.30 34.08
CA LEU A 191 -10.25 9.36 33.58
C LEU A 191 -9.16 9.18 34.63
N TRP A 192 -9.39 9.60 35.87
CA TRP A 192 -8.38 9.63 36.95
C TRP A 192 -8.08 8.26 37.58
N GLY A 193 -8.55 7.16 36.99
CA GLY A 193 -8.48 5.80 37.56
C GLY A 193 -7.75 4.76 36.74
N SER A 194 -7.42 5.02 35.46
CA SER A 194 -6.66 4.06 34.64
C SER A 194 -6.07 4.75 33.40
N PRO A 195 -4.81 4.44 33.03
CA PRO A 195 -4.24 4.83 31.73
C PRO A 195 -4.93 4.16 30.54
N LEU A 196 -5.86 3.22 30.78
CA LEU A 196 -6.67 2.60 29.75
C LEU A 196 -7.97 3.38 29.56
N LEU A 197 -7.96 4.26 28.56
CA LEU A 197 -9.12 4.94 27.98
C LEU A 197 -10.15 3.89 27.49
N HIS A 198 -10.98 3.36 28.39
CA HIS A 198 -12.09 2.49 28.00
C HIS A 198 -13.13 3.32 27.24
N LYS A 199 -13.01 3.29 25.91
CA LYS A 199 -13.80 4.10 24.96
C LYS A 199 -15.30 4.14 25.28
N SER A 200 -15.91 3.01 25.67
CA SER A 200 -17.34 2.92 25.94
C SER A 200 -17.79 3.75 27.15
N LEU A 201 -16.97 3.85 28.20
CA LEU A 201 -17.26 4.68 29.37
C LEU A 201 -17.12 6.17 29.02
N LEU A 202 -16.03 6.52 28.33
CA LEU A 202 -15.76 7.89 27.88
C LEU A 202 -16.84 8.40 26.92
N ASP A 203 -17.33 7.57 26.01
CA ASP A 203 -18.39 7.95 25.09
C ASP A 203 -19.72 8.22 25.82
N GLY A 204 -20.02 7.47 26.89
CA GLY A 204 -21.18 7.72 27.76
C GLY A 204 -21.09 9.06 28.48
N ASP A 205 -19.93 9.36 29.07
CA ASP A 205 -19.71 10.62 29.78
C ASP A 205 -19.73 11.82 28.83
N LEU A 206 -19.15 11.68 27.64
CA LEU A 206 -19.21 12.71 26.61
C LEU A 206 -20.63 12.96 26.12
N ALA A 207 -21.46 11.91 26.02
CA ALA A 207 -22.87 12.06 25.66
C ALA A 207 -23.66 12.77 26.77
N HIS A 208 -23.36 12.45 28.04
CA HIS A 208 -23.95 13.15 29.18
C HIS A 208 -23.54 14.63 29.20
N LEU A 209 -22.25 14.93 29.05
CA LEU A 209 -21.73 16.30 28.98
C LEU A 209 -22.34 17.08 27.81
N ALA A 210 -22.50 16.45 26.65
CA ALA A 210 -23.17 17.07 25.50
C ALA A 210 -24.63 17.43 25.80
N ALA A 211 -25.31 16.67 26.65
CA ALA A 211 -26.70 16.94 27.04
C ALA A 211 -26.81 18.01 28.14
N THR A 212 -25.90 18.01 29.12
CA THR A 212 -26.02 18.87 30.32
C THR A 212 -25.24 20.18 30.19
N ALA A 213 -24.03 20.14 29.64
CA ALA A 213 -23.16 21.31 29.50
C ALA A 213 -22.42 21.33 28.15
N PRO A 214 -23.14 21.38 27.00
CA PRO A 214 -22.56 21.30 25.66
C PRO A 214 -21.49 22.36 25.35
N ARG A 215 -21.53 23.50 26.04
CA ARG A 215 -20.58 24.60 25.89
C ARG A 215 -19.13 24.23 26.26
N PHE A 216 -18.94 23.29 27.19
CA PHE A 216 -17.62 22.83 27.63
C PHE A 216 -17.11 21.64 26.80
N LEU A 217 -18.00 21.01 26.02
CA LEU A 217 -17.69 19.83 25.23
C LEU A 217 -16.51 20.00 24.27
N PRO A 218 -16.37 21.12 23.51
CA PRO A 218 -15.20 21.33 22.66
C PRO A 218 -13.87 21.26 23.42
N ALA A 219 -13.76 22.01 24.51
CA ALA A 219 -12.55 22.07 25.31
C ALA A 219 -12.22 20.70 25.95
N VAL A 220 -13.22 20.00 26.48
CA VAL A 220 -13.04 18.64 27.03
C VAL A 220 -12.61 17.63 25.95
N LEU A 221 -13.18 17.70 24.75
CA LEU A 221 -12.74 16.84 23.64
C LEU A 221 -11.31 17.16 23.20
N ASP A 222 -10.91 18.42 23.27
CA ASP A 222 -9.55 18.87 22.99
C ASP A 222 -8.55 18.34 24.02
N GLU A 223 -8.91 18.28 25.31
CA GLU A 223 -8.11 17.62 26.34
C GLU A 223 -7.83 16.16 26.03
N LEU A 224 -8.91 15.43 25.70
CA LEU A 224 -8.81 14.02 25.38
C LEU A 224 -7.92 13.81 24.17
N ALA A 225 -8.05 14.68 23.17
CA ALA A 225 -7.22 14.64 21.99
C ALA A 225 -5.75 14.85 22.35
N ASP A 226 -5.41 15.88 23.15
CA ASP A 226 -4.05 16.15 23.59
C ASP A 226 -3.46 15.01 24.45
N MET A 227 -4.26 14.45 25.36
CA MET A 227 -3.84 13.30 26.20
C MET A 227 -3.55 12.06 25.35
N CYS A 228 -4.44 11.75 24.39
CA CYS A 228 -4.24 10.64 23.45
C CYS A 228 -3.00 10.87 22.57
N LEU A 229 -2.78 12.11 22.15
CA LEU A 229 -1.62 12.48 21.35
C LEU A 229 -0.31 12.28 22.13
N LYS A 230 -0.26 12.74 23.39
CA LYS A 230 0.88 12.56 24.29
C LYS A 230 1.16 11.09 24.62
N ALA A 231 0.14 10.26 24.72
CA ALA A 231 0.29 8.82 24.95
C ALA A 231 0.91 8.08 23.74
N GLY A 232 0.71 8.60 22.52
CA GLY A 232 1.28 8.06 21.29
C GLY A 232 0.81 6.64 20.93
N GLY A 233 1.47 6.05 19.93
CA GLY A 233 1.21 4.67 19.49
C GLY A 233 -0.24 4.41 19.08
N LYS A 234 -0.87 3.39 19.67
CA LYS A 234 -2.27 2.99 19.37
C LYS A 234 -3.29 4.09 19.74
N HIS A 235 -2.92 5.10 20.51
CA HIS A 235 -3.82 6.18 20.93
C HIS A 235 -3.93 7.32 19.90
N GLN A 236 -3.13 7.30 18.84
CA GLN A 236 -3.17 8.31 17.78
C GLN A 236 -4.52 8.36 17.03
N GLU A 237 -5.16 7.20 16.83
CA GLU A 237 -6.50 7.14 16.23
C GLU A 237 -7.56 7.80 17.13
N HIS A 238 -7.44 7.62 18.44
CA HIS A 238 -8.30 8.27 19.42
C HIS A 238 -8.08 9.78 19.44
N ALA A 239 -6.83 10.23 19.38
CA ALA A 239 -6.50 11.66 19.28
C ALA A 239 -7.17 12.29 18.05
N THR A 240 -7.06 11.62 16.89
CA THR A 240 -7.69 12.02 15.64
C THR A 240 -9.22 12.12 15.78
N GLY A 241 -9.84 11.12 16.41
CA GLY A 241 -11.27 11.05 16.64
C GLY A 241 -11.78 12.17 17.55
N TYR A 242 -11.13 12.39 18.69
CA TYR A 242 -11.53 13.43 19.64
C TYR A 242 -11.29 14.84 19.08
N PHE A 243 -10.17 15.09 18.40
CA PHE A 243 -9.93 16.36 17.71
C PHE A 243 -11.03 16.65 16.68
N THR A 244 -11.39 15.65 15.86
CA THR A 244 -12.46 15.81 14.86
C THR A 244 -13.81 16.09 15.51
N ARG A 245 -14.12 15.43 16.63
CA ARG A 245 -15.34 15.67 17.42
C ARG A 245 -15.35 17.08 18.04
N ALA A 246 -14.22 17.56 18.55
CA ALA A 246 -14.10 18.91 19.12
C ALA A 246 -14.47 19.96 18.08
N ARG A 247 -13.85 19.88 16.88
CA ARG A 247 -14.16 20.78 15.76
C ARG A 247 -15.63 20.69 15.33
N LYS A 248 -16.24 19.49 15.40
CA LYS A 248 -17.66 19.31 15.10
C LYS A 248 -18.55 20.00 16.14
N ALA A 249 -18.24 19.84 17.43
CA ALA A 249 -18.96 20.46 18.53
C ALA A 249 -18.87 22.01 18.46
N GLU A 250 -17.70 22.57 18.13
CA GLU A 250 -17.55 24.02 17.94
C GLU A 250 -18.50 24.57 16.87
N ARG A 251 -18.63 23.86 15.74
CA ARG A 251 -19.56 24.23 14.66
C ARG A 251 -21.02 24.14 15.09
N GLU A 252 -21.39 23.08 15.81
CA GLU A 252 -22.75 22.84 16.29
C GLU A 252 -23.17 23.84 17.38
N HIS A 253 -22.21 24.29 18.21
CA HIS A 253 -22.44 25.22 19.31
C HIS A 253 -22.02 26.66 19.00
N HIS A 254 -21.60 26.94 17.77
CA HIS A 254 -21.14 28.25 17.30
C HIS A 254 -20.03 28.88 18.16
N THR A 255 -19.17 28.04 18.76
CA THR A 255 -18.00 28.47 19.51
C THR A 255 -16.92 28.92 18.55
N LYS A 256 -16.35 30.12 18.75
CA LYS A 256 -15.24 30.63 17.94
C LYS A 256 -13.97 30.66 18.79
N PRO A 257 -13.09 29.64 18.68
CA PRO A 257 -11.79 29.67 19.35
C PRO A 257 -10.92 30.78 18.75
N ASP A 258 -9.85 31.15 19.46
CA ASP A 258 -8.81 32.00 18.89
C ASP A 258 -8.19 31.32 17.65
N GLU A 259 -8.17 32.04 16.53
CA GLU A 259 -7.77 31.50 15.24
C GLU A 259 -6.29 31.11 15.21
N ARG A 260 -5.42 31.84 15.91
CA ARG A 260 -3.98 31.52 15.96
C ARG A 260 -3.73 30.26 16.78
N TRP A 261 -4.39 30.15 17.93
CA TRP A 261 -4.34 28.94 18.74
C TRP A 261 -4.89 27.73 17.99
N LEU A 262 -6.01 27.89 17.27
CA LEU A 262 -6.59 26.81 16.49
C LEU A 262 -5.64 26.36 15.37
N ASP A 263 -5.05 27.29 14.61
CA ASP A 263 -4.07 26.99 13.57
C ASP A 263 -2.85 26.23 14.14
N ALA A 264 -2.33 26.65 15.30
CA ALA A 264 -1.22 25.99 15.98
C ALA A 264 -1.56 24.53 16.38
N ARG A 265 -2.80 24.28 16.79
CA ARG A 265 -3.26 22.92 17.10
C ARG A 265 -3.47 22.07 15.85
N TYR A 266 -4.01 22.62 14.77
CA TYR A 266 -4.03 21.90 13.49
C TYR A 266 -2.61 21.50 13.05
N ALA A 267 -1.62 22.39 13.20
CA ALA A 267 -0.22 22.07 12.90
C ALA A 267 0.33 20.96 13.81
N THR A 268 0.09 21.04 15.12
CA THR A 268 0.53 20.02 16.10
C THR A 268 -0.05 18.64 15.77
N PHE A 269 -1.35 18.56 15.47
CA PHE A 269 -1.99 17.30 15.10
C PHE A 269 -1.56 16.81 13.72
N ALA A 270 -1.25 17.73 12.80
CA ALA A 270 -0.66 17.39 11.51
C ALA A 270 0.70 16.72 11.70
N ASP A 271 1.62 17.33 12.47
CA ASP A 271 2.98 16.83 12.74
C ASP A 271 3.01 15.42 13.37
N HIS A 272 1.95 15.03 14.07
CA HIS A 272 1.82 13.72 14.70
C HIS A 272 1.01 12.72 13.86
N GLY A 273 0.66 13.05 12.61
CA GLY A 273 -0.18 12.21 11.76
C GLY A 273 -1.58 11.93 12.35
N ALA A 274 -2.07 12.80 13.23
CA ALA A 274 -3.33 12.64 13.97
C ALA A 274 -4.45 13.56 13.43
N LEU A 275 -4.33 14.02 12.19
CA LEU A 275 -5.23 14.99 11.59
C LEU A 275 -6.11 14.35 10.50
N ALA A 276 -7.41 14.21 10.77
CA ALA A 276 -8.33 13.61 9.81
C ALA A 276 -8.54 14.51 8.57
N THR A 277 -8.65 13.89 7.39
CA THR A 277 -9.00 14.58 6.14
C THR A 277 -10.29 15.41 6.29
N GLY A 278 -11.33 14.85 6.93
CA GLY A 278 -12.59 15.57 7.16
C GLY A 278 -12.44 16.89 7.93
N ALA A 279 -11.53 16.94 8.91
CA ALA A 279 -11.24 18.14 9.70
C ALA A 279 -10.57 19.23 8.84
N VAL A 280 -9.57 18.85 8.04
CA VAL A 280 -8.88 19.77 7.11
C VAL A 280 -9.84 20.38 6.09
N ARG A 281 -10.70 19.55 5.48
CA ARG A 281 -11.69 20.01 4.50
C ARG A 281 -12.73 20.95 5.12
N ALA A 282 -13.15 20.66 6.35
CA ALA A 282 -14.04 21.54 7.10
C ALA A 282 -13.35 22.90 7.37
N ARG A 283 -12.08 22.89 7.79
CA ARG A 283 -11.28 24.10 8.00
C ARG A 283 -11.14 24.94 6.73
N ALA A 284 -10.88 24.32 5.58
CA ALA A 284 -10.83 25.02 4.29
C ALA A 284 -12.18 25.71 3.95
N LYS A 285 -13.30 25.08 4.32
CA LYS A 285 -14.64 25.65 4.14
C LYS A 285 -14.93 26.80 5.09
N GLU A 286 -14.43 26.73 6.33
CA GLU A 286 -14.55 27.78 7.37
C GLU A 286 -13.70 29.02 7.06
N LEU A 287 -12.52 28.83 6.47
CA LEU A 287 -11.67 29.94 6.04
C LEU A 287 -12.23 30.64 4.78
N ALA A 288 -12.82 29.88 3.86
CA ALA A 288 -13.36 30.43 2.60
C ALA A 288 -14.89 30.32 2.46
N PRO A 289 -15.71 30.91 3.35
CA PRO A 289 -17.12 31.14 3.09
C PRO A 289 -17.30 32.21 2.01
N ARG A 290 -18.46 32.21 1.34
CA ARG A 290 -18.74 33.19 0.27
C ARG A 290 -18.66 34.61 0.83
N GLY A 291 -17.83 35.45 0.21
CA GLY A 291 -17.65 36.86 0.60
C GLY A 291 -16.69 37.10 1.77
N ALA A 292 -16.02 36.06 2.28
CA ALA A 292 -15.01 36.23 3.31
C ALA A 292 -13.69 36.75 2.74
N VAL A 293 -13.00 37.59 3.52
CA VAL A 293 -11.63 38.03 3.24
C VAL A 293 -10.70 37.22 4.13
N VAL A 294 -9.87 36.37 3.51
CA VAL A 294 -8.84 35.60 4.21
C VAL A 294 -7.57 36.42 4.27
N LEU A 295 -6.97 36.54 5.44
CA LEU A 295 -5.68 37.24 5.57
C LEU A 295 -4.56 36.38 4.94
N PRO A 296 -3.55 37.00 4.29
CA PRO A 296 -2.42 36.25 3.71
C PRO A 296 -1.74 35.29 4.69
N ASP A 297 -1.64 35.67 5.96
CA ASP A 297 -1.05 34.81 7.01
C ASP A 297 -1.91 33.58 7.33
N GLN A 298 -3.23 33.66 7.21
CA GLN A 298 -4.12 32.50 7.41
C GLN A 298 -3.99 31.51 6.27
N LEU A 299 -3.86 31.98 5.02
CA LEU A 299 -3.55 31.12 3.89
C LEU A 299 -2.20 30.41 4.07
N ARG A 300 -1.17 31.14 4.50
CA ARG A 300 0.16 30.55 4.78
C ARG A 300 0.10 29.48 5.86
N ARG A 301 -0.59 29.74 6.98
CA ARG A 301 -0.78 28.74 8.06
C ARG A 301 -1.58 27.53 7.59
N PHE A 302 -2.63 27.74 6.78
CA PHE A 302 -3.38 26.62 6.21
C PHE A 302 -2.51 25.75 5.29
N ARG A 303 -1.68 26.35 4.43
CA ARG A 303 -0.71 25.61 3.61
C ARG A 303 0.30 24.85 4.46
N ASP A 304 0.83 25.47 5.52
CA ASP A 304 1.76 24.84 6.47
C ASP A 304 1.13 23.59 7.12
N VAL A 305 -0.14 23.66 7.51
CA VAL A 305 -0.90 22.50 8.01
C VAL A 305 -0.99 21.38 6.96
N LEU A 306 -1.27 21.72 5.70
CA LEU A 306 -1.31 20.73 4.61
C LEU A 306 0.06 20.06 4.41
N VAL A 307 1.14 20.85 4.43
CA VAL A 307 2.52 20.36 4.28
C VAL A 307 2.90 19.45 5.44
N ARG A 308 2.66 19.86 6.69
CA ARG A 308 2.93 19.07 7.89
C ARG A 308 2.13 17.79 7.94
N ARG A 309 0.94 17.78 7.37
CA ARG A 309 0.08 16.59 7.35
C ARG A 309 0.69 15.45 6.51
N VAL A 310 1.41 15.77 5.45
CA VAL A 310 1.89 14.79 4.46
C VAL A 310 3.20 14.16 4.93
N HIS A 311 3.09 12.93 5.45
CA HIS A 311 4.23 12.09 5.84
C HIS A 311 4.49 10.98 4.83
N THR A 312 3.42 10.45 4.25
CA THR A 312 3.42 9.38 3.26
C THR A 312 2.51 9.74 2.08
N PRO A 313 2.64 9.09 0.92
CA PRO A 313 1.73 9.30 -0.20
C PRO A 313 0.25 9.10 0.16
N HIS A 314 -0.06 8.24 1.14
CA HIS A 314 -1.43 7.93 1.58
C HIS A 314 -2.09 9.06 2.39
N ASP A 315 -1.32 10.06 2.84
CA ASP A 315 -1.86 11.22 3.56
C ASP A 315 -2.47 12.27 2.61
N LEU A 316 -2.14 12.18 1.32
CA LEU A 316 -2.76 12.97 0.26
C LEU A 316 -4.22 12.58 0.12
N TYR A 317 -5.08 13.57 -0.08
CA TYR A 317 -6.50 13.33 -0.33
C TYR A 317 -6.95 13.99 -1.64
N PRO A 318 -7.87 13.38 -2.40
CA PRO A 318 -8.26 13.82 -3.74
C PRO A 318 -8.60 15.31 -3.89
N GLY A 319 -9.18 15.93 -2.85
CA GLY A 319 -9.62 17.32 -2.88
C GLY A 319 -8.61 18.35 -2.39
N MET A 320 -7.37 17.95 -2.04
CA MET A 320 -6.44 18.82 -1.31
C MET A 320 -6.05 20.07 -2.12
N ALA A 321 -5.67 19.91 -3.40
CA ALA A 321 -5.33 21.04 -4.25
C ALA A 321 -6.57 21.95 -4.51
N ALA A 322 -7.75 21.37 -4.73
CA ALA A 322 -8.99 22.13 -4.89
C ALA A 322 -9.34 22.96 -3.63
N ASP A 323 -9.17 22.40 -2.44
CA ASP A 323 -9.39 23.10 -1.17
C ASP A 323 -8.40 24.25 -0.98
N LEU A 324 -7.10 24.04 -1.26
CA LEU A 324 -6.10 25.10 -1.21
C LEU A 324 -6.40 26.22 -2.21
N ARG A 325 -6.76 25.88 -3.47
CA ARG A 325 -7.16 26.88 -4.47
C ARG A 325 -8.36 27.70 -4.00
N LYS A 326 -9.31 27.10 -3.28
CA LYS A 326 -10.47 27.81 -2.74
C LYS A 326 -10.05 28.83 -1.67
N VAL A 327 -9.17 28.46 -0.75
CA VAL A 327 -8.64 29.37 0.28
C VAL A 327 -7.78 30.48 -0.33
N ALA A 328 -6.93 30.14 -1.30
CA ALA A 328 -6.10 31.12 -2.03
C ALA A 328 -6.94 32.19 -2.73
N ARG A 329 -8.03 31.80 -3.42
CA ARG A 329 -8.96 32.76 -4.04
C ARG A 329 -9.61 33.71 -3.03
N ALA A 330 -10.00 33.20 -1.87
CA ALA A 330 -10.60 34.01 -0.80
C ALA A 330 -9.59 34.97 -0.15
N ALA A 331 -8.29 34.69 -0.26
CA ALA A 331 -7.22 35.58 0.17
C ALA A 331 -6.74 36.55 -0.92
N GLY A 332 -7.29 36.49 -2.14
CA GLY A 332 -6.83 37.26 -3.29
C GLY A 332 -5.46 36.83 -3.83
N ALA A 333 -4.97 35.65 -3.45
CA ALA A 333 -3.71 35.08 -3.93
C ALA A 333 -3.91 34.30 -5.24
N ASP A 334 -2.82 34.08 -6.00
CA ASP A 334 -2.84 33.23 -7.19
C ASP A 334 -2.95 31.74 -6.78
N PRO A 335 -4.05 31.04 -7.14
CA PRO A 335 -4.27 29.67 -6.71
C PRO A 335 -3.22 28.68 -7.22
N GLU A 336 -2.71 28.86 -8.43
CA GLU A 336 -1.73 27.94 -9.02
C GLU A 336 -0.35 28.11 -8.39
N SER A 337 0.04 29.35 -8.06
CA SER A 337 1.26 29.64 -7.31
C SER A 337 1.27 29.03 -5.91
N GLU A 338 0.12 28.99 -5.23
CA GLU A 338 -0.01 28.34 -3.92
C GLU A 338 0.00 26.81 -4.01
N VAL A 339 -0.63 26.22 -5.03
CA VAL A 339 -0.51 24.78 -5.29
C VAL A 339 0.95 24.43 -5.61
N ALA A 340 1.64 25.21 -6.44
CA ALA A 340 3.06 25.01 -6.71
C ALA A 340 3.92 25.10 -5.44
N ALA A 341 3.62 26.03 -4.53
CA ALA A 341 4.29 26.13 -3.23
C ALA A 341 4.04 24.89 -2.35
N LEU A 342 2.80 24.39 -2.29
CA LEU A 342 2.48 23.13 -1.61
C LEU A 342 3.28 21.96 -2.20
N LEU A 343 3.29 21.84 -3.54
CA LEU A 343 4.01 20.78 -4.25
C LEU A 343 5.52 20.83 -3.98
N ALA A 344 6.11 22.03 -3.92
CA ALA A 344 7.53 22.21 -3.66
C ALA A 344 7.94 21.64 -2.28
N ASP A 345 7.06 21.71 -1.29
CA ASP A 345 7.30 21.22 0.07
C ASP A 345 7.03 19.71 0.22
N ILE A 346 6.06 19.14 -0.51
CA ILE A 346 5.67 17.72 -0.38
C ILE A 346 6.44 16.77 -1.31
N VAL A 347 6.73 17.17 -2.55
CA VAL A 347 7.39 16.29 -3.54
C VAL A 347 8.74 15.74 -3.03
N PRO A 348 9.60 16.51 -2.35
CA PRO A 348 10.84 15.97 -1.78
C PRO A 348 10.64 14.85 -0.77
N ARG A 349 9.46 14.77 -0.11
CA ARG A 349 9.17 13.82 0.96
C ARG A 349 8.50 12.55 0.45
N VAL A 350 7.49 12.71 -0.42
CA VAL A 350 6.63 11.60 -0.87
C VAL A 350 6.83 11.20 -2.33
N GLY A 351 7.68 11.92 -3.06
CA GLY A 351 7.87 11.73 -4.49
C GLY A 351 6.75 12.35 -5.33
N LEU A 352 6.98 12.41 -6.64
CA LEU A 352 5.99 12.79 -7.64
C LEU A 352 5.30 11.52 -8.16
N CYS A 353 3.98 11.54 -8.28
CA CYS A 353 3.17 10.53 -8.97
C CYS A 353 2.15 11.27 -9.85
N ALA A 354 1.62 10.65 -10.92
CA ALA A 354 0.63 11.29 -11.79
C ALA A 354 -0.52 10.36 -12.22
N GLY A 355 -0.66 9.19 -11.58
CA GLY A 355 -1.52 8.11 -12.04
C GLY A 355 -3.00 8.32 -11.70
N ASP A 356 -3.89 7.68 -12.47
CA ASP A 356 -5.35 7.78 -12.33
C ASP A 356 -5.90 7.31 -10.96
N THR A 357 -5.14 6.47 -10.24
CA THR A 357 -5.49 6.03 -8.89
C THR A 357 -5.38 7.16 -7.87
N ASP A 358 -4.59 8.20 -8.14
CA ASP A 358 -4.39 9.33 -7.24
C ASP A 358 -4.92 10.65 -7.83
N LYS A 359 -6.22 10.84 -7.60
CA LYS A 359 -6.98 12.04 -8.01
C LYS A 359 -6.34 13.36 -7.53
N PHE A 360 -5.52 13.34 -6.47
CA PHE A 360 -4.83 14.54 -6.03
C PHE A 360 -3.82 15.00 -7.08
N TRP A 361 -2.96 14.11 -7.58
CA TRP A 361 -1.92 14.47 -8.54
C TRP A 361 -2.52 14.93 -9.88
N ALA A 362 -3.54 14.23 -10.36
CA ALA A 362 -4.27 14.63 -11.56
C ALA A 362 -4.84 16.07 -11.45
N ASP A 363 -5.37 16.45 -10.29
CA ASP A 363 -5.89 17.81 -10.04
C ASP A 363 -4.77 18.83 -9.76
N ALA A 364 -3.71 18.45 -9.05
CA ALA A 364 -2.62 19.34 -8.68
C ALA A 364 -1.73 19.70 -9.87
N LEU A 365 -1.47 18.75 -10.77
CA LEU A 365 -0.65 18.96 -11.97
C LEU A 365 -1.43 19.55 -13.15
N LYS A 366 -2.76 19.68 -13.01
CA LYS A 366 -3.61 20.40 -13.94
C LYS A 366 -3.39 21.91 -13.81
N GLY A 367 -3.19 22.59 -14.94
CA GLY A 367 -3.09 24.05 -14.98
C GLY A 367 -1.65 24.54 -15.14
N LYS A 368 -1.22 25.51 -14.32
CA LYS A 368 0.11 26.12 -14.38
C LYS A 368 1.00 25.73 -13.19
N ALA A 369 0.47 24.99 -12.23
CA ALA A 369 1.18 24.63 -11.02
C ALA A 369 2.49 23.85 -11.28
N LEU A 370 2.54 22.99 -12.30
CA LEU A 370 3.77 22.26 -12.66
C LEU A 370 4.86 23.19 -13.19
N GLU A 371 4.51 24.12 -14.07
CA GLU A 371 5.42 25.11 -14.62
C GLU A 371 5.98 26.01 -13.52
N LEU A 372 5.09 26.51 -12.65
CA LEU A 372 5.48 27.31 -11.48
C LEU A 372 6.31 26.51 -10.47
N LEU A 373 6.05 25.21 -10.33
CA LEU A 373 6.85 24.32 -9.49
C LEU A 373 8.27 24.18 -10.05
N VAL A 374 8.42 23.99 -11.37
CA VAL A 374 9.73 23.91 -12.03
C VAL A 374 10.49 25.24 -11.91
N GLU A 375 9.81 26.38 -12.04
CA GLU A 375 10.42 27.70 -11.81
C GLU A 375 10.93 27.86 -10.37
N ARG A 376 10.20 27.34 -9.38
CA ARG A 376 10.56 27.40 -7.96
C ARG A 376 11.62 26.36 -7.57
N ARG A 377 11.56 25.17 -8.17
CA ARG A 377 12.39 24.00 -7.89
C ARG A 377 12.81 23.33 -9.20
N PRO A 378 13.90 23.78 -9.84
CA PRO A 378 14.39 23.21 -11.10
C PRO A 378 14.66 21.70 -11.04
N GLU A 379 14.93 21.15 -9.85
CA GLU A 379 15.14 19.71 -9.63
C GLU A 379 13.87 18.89 -9.95
N THR A 380 12.68 19.49 -9.94
CA THR A 380 11.42 18.81 -10.31
C THR A 380 11.48 18.21 -11.71
N VAL A 381 12.28 18.77 -12.62
CA VAL A 381 12.49 18.17 -13.95
C VAL A 381 13.01 16.74 -13.83
N HIS A 382 13.92 16.48 -12.88
CA HIS A 382 14.43 15.13 -12.62
C HIS A 382 13.41 14.24 -11.91
N ASP A 383 12.57 14.81 -11.05
CA ASP A 383 11.46 14.07 -10.44
C ASP A 383 10.47 13.59 -11.51
N VAL A 384 10.17 14.41 -12.53
CA VAL A 384 9.33 14.01 -13.68
C VAL A 384 10.01 12.94 -14.54
N LEU A 385 11.33 12.98 -14.71
CA LEU A 385 12.10 11.95 -15.44
C LEU A 385 12.12 10.57 -14.77
N ARG A 386 11.65 10.46 -13.53
CA ARG A 386 11.47 9.18 -12.84
C ARG A 386 10.12 8.53 -13.14
N LEU A 387 9.18 9.28 -13.72
CA LEU A 387 7.86 8.77 -14.10
C LEU A 387 7.95 7.96 -15.41
N ILE A 388 7.29 6.81 -15.43
CA ILE A 388 7.02 6.01 -16.63
C ILE A 388 5.58 6.23 -17.12
N PRO A 389 5.23 5.83 -18.36
CA PRO A 389 3.87 6.02 -18.90
C PRO A 389 2.75 5.49 -17.99
N ASP A 390 3.00 4.39 -17.27
CA ASP A 390 2.03 3.78 -16.34
C ASP A 390 1.78 4.61 -15.08
N ASP A 391 2.69 5.55 -14.76
CA ASP A 391 2.50 6.49 -13.66
C ASP A 391 1.59 7.66 -14.04
N ALA A 392 0.96 7.64 -15.22
CA ALA A 392 0.01 8.64 -15.69
C ALA A 392 -1.31 8.00 -16.15
N SER A 393 -2.35 8.82 -16.33
CA SER A 393 -3.64 8.40 -16.89
C SER A 393 -3.54 7.89 -18.32
N SER A 394 -2.61 8.43 -19.11
CA SER A 394 -2.34 8.01 -20.48
C SER A 394 -0.91 8.36 -20.91
N THR A 395 -0.41 7.69 -21.96
CA THR A 395 0.88 8.04 -22.58
C THR A 395 0.92 9.49 -23.07
N ALA A 396 -0.21 10.01 -23.56
CA ALA A 396 -0.33 11.40 -24.00
C ALA A 396 -0.20 12.38 -22.83
N ASP A 397 -0.80 12.07 -21.67
CA ASP A 397 -0.69 12.89 -20.47
C ASP A 397 0.74 12.86 -19.89
N TRP A 398 1.38 11.69 -19.87
CA TRP A 398 2.79 11.56 -19.49
C TRP A 398 3.71 12.38 -20.41
N LEU A 399 3.54 12.30 -21.74
CA LEU A 399 4.29 13.13 -22.69
C LEU A 399 4.02 14.63 -22.49
N SER A 400 2.79 15.00 -22.12
CA SER A 400 2.43 16.37 -21.77
C SER A 400 3.18 16.84 -20.53
N LEU A 401 3.31 16.01 -19.49
CA LEU A 401 4.09 16.31 -18.29
C LEU A 401 5.58 16.51 -18.61
N LEU A 402 6.17 15.63 -19.43
CA LEU A 402 7.56 15.77 -19.87
C LEU A 402 7.80 17.07 -20.64
N ARG A 403 6.85 17.46 -21.50
CA ARG A 403 6.95 18.70 -22.27
C ARG A 403 6.80 19.94 -21.39
N ARG A 404 5.76 19.98 -20.55
CA ARG A 404 5.44 21.13 -19.68
C ARG A 404 6.52 21.38 -18.62
N SER A 405 7.13 20.33 -18.09
CA SER A 405 8.25 20.45 -17.15
C SER A 405 9.58 20.84 -17.82
N GLY A 406 9.68 20.71 -19.15
CA GLY A 406 10.95 20.84 -19.88
C GLY A 406 11.86 19.61 -19.79
N ALA A 407 11.41 18.51 -19.15
CA ALA A 407 12.12 17.24 -19.10
C ALA A 407 12.34 16.65 -20.50
N LEU A 408 11.39 16.83 -21.42
CA LEU A 408 11.54 16.41 -22.81
C LEU A 408 12.73 17.10 -23.48
N ALA A 409 12.94 18.39 -23.24
CA ALA A 409 14.06 19.14 -23.82
C ALA A 409 15.42 18.69 -23.26
N LEU A 410 15.47 18.22 -22.00
CA LEU A 410 16.67 17.56 -21.46
C LEU A 410 16.91 16.20 -22.13
N LEU A 411 15.86 15.41 -22.31
CA LEU A 411 15.93 14.08 -22.93
C LEU A 411 16.34 14.13 -24.41
N THR A 412 15.89 15.13 -25.16
CA THR A 412 16.27 15.32 -26.58
C THR A 412 17.63 16.00 -26.74
N GLY A 413 18.23 16.48 -25.65
CA GLY A 413 19.49 17.22 -25.69
C GLY A 413 19.36 18.67 -26.16
N GLU A 414 18.14 19.18 -26.35
CA GLU A 414 17.87 20.61 -26.62
C GLU A 414 18.33 21.50 -25.46
N ARG A 415 18.36 20.95 -24.24
CA ARG A 415 18.92 21.60 -23.05
C ARG A 415 20.02 20.72 -22.43
N PRO A 416 21.17 21.30 -22.03
CA PRO A 416 22.22 20.56 -21.35
C PRO A 416 21.84 20.26 -19.89
N GLY A 417 22.50 19.28 -19.28
CA GLY A 417 22.37 18.98 -17.85
C GLY A 417 21.96 17.54 -17.52
N LEU A 418 21.52 16.77 -18.52
CA LEU A 418 21.20 15.35 -18.34
C LEU A 418 22.47 14.49 -18.44
N PRO A 419 22.77 13.61 -17.45
CA PRO A 419 23.86 12.65 -17.53
C PRO A 419 23.74 11.71 -18.74
N ALA A 420 24.88 11.29 -19.28
CA ALA A 420 24.91 10.32 -20.38
C ALA A 420 24.24 9.00 -19.96
N GLY A 421 23.34 8.50 -20.80
CA GLY A 421 22.65 7.23 -20.57
C GLY A 421 21.30 7.32 -19.84
N GLU A 422 20.92 8.47 -19.28
CA GLU A 422 19.59 8.64 -18.67
C GLU A 422 18.46 8.52 -19.71
N ALA A 423 18.65 9.05 -20.91
CA ALA A 423 17.70 8.88 -22.01
C ALA A 423 17.55 7.40 -22.40
N ALA A 424 18.66 6.64 -22.38
CA ALA A 424 18.67 5.20 -22.67
C ALA A 424 17.97 4.40 -21.56
N ARG A 425 18.19 4.77 -20.28
CA ARG A 425 17.52 4.19 -19.12
C ARG A 425 16.01 4.44 -19.18
N LEU A 426 15.58 5.68 -19.38
CA LEU A 426 14.17 6.02 -19.47
C LEU A 426 13.50 5.25 -20.60
N LEU A 427 14.11 5.23 -21.79
CA LEU A 427 13.56 4.47 -22.91
C LEU A 427 13.43 2.99 -22.55
N HIS A 428 14.44 2.36 -21.95
CA HIS A 428 14.34 0.99 -21.46
C HIS A 428 13.15 0.79 -20.51
N ASP A 429 13.02 1.65 -19.50
CA ASP A 429 11.97 1.56 -18.49
C ASP A 429 10.57 1.72 -19.12
N CYS A 430 10.40 2.66 -20.05
CA CYS A 430 9.16 2.82 -20.82
C CYS A 430 8.84 1.59 -21.68
N LEU A 431 9.86 1.01 -22.32
CA LEU A 431 9.66 -0.17 -23.15
C LEU A 431 9.33 -1.42 -22.31
N ALA A 432 9.75 -1.47 -21.05
CA ALA A 432 9.53 -2.57 -20.12
C ALA A 432 8.20 -2.47 -19.35
N SER A 433 7.65 -1.27 -19.18
CA SER A 433 6.43 -1.04 -18.40
C SER A 433 5.14 -1.37 -19.17
N GLU A 434 5.12 -1.22 -20.50
CA GLU A 434 3.87 -1.32 -21.26
C GLU A 434 3.09 -2.65 -21.06
N PRO A 435 1.76 -2.59 -20.86
CA PRO A 435 0.91 -3.77 -20.77
C PRO A 435 1.01 -4.61 -22.04
N THR A 436 1.23 -5.92 -21.85
CA THR A 436 1.47 -6.94 -22.88
C THR A 436 0.36 -7.13 -23.92
N TRP A 437 -0.71 -6.32 -23.92
CA TRP A 437 -1.90 -6.46 -24.76
C TRP A 437 -2.27 -5.22 -25.57
N ARG A 438 -1.66 -4.05 -25.33
CA ARG A 438 -1.84 -2.89 -26.21
C ARG A 438 -0.78 -2.94 -27.30
N VAL A 439 -1.20 -2.75 -28.56
CA VAL A 439 -0.28 -2.37 -29.64
C VAL A 439 0.45 -1.14 -29.14
N ARG A 440 1.78 -1.18 -29.10
CA ARG A 440 2.59 -0.09 -28.56
C ARG A 440 2.17 1.22 -29.22
N SER A 441 2.02 2.27 -28.41
CA SER A 441 1.45 3.52 -28.91
C SER A 441 2.40 4.19 -29.91
N ASP A 442 1.85 4.73 -30.99
CA ASP A 442 2.62 5.42 -32.02
C ASP A 442 3.47 6.57 -31.44
N GLU A 443 3.01 7.15 -30.34
CA GLU A 443 3.69 8.22 -29.62
C GLU A 443 5.01 7.78 -28.96
N LEU A 444 5.14 6.51 -28.51
CA LEU A 444 6.41 6.02 -27.96
C LEU A 444 7.48 5.83 -29.04
N TYR A 445 7.08 5.39 -30.24
CA TYR A 445 8.00 5.34 -31.39
C TYR A 445 8.46 6.75 -31.76
N ASP A 446 7.52 7.68 -31.88
CA ASP A 446 7.84 9.07 -32.23
C ASP A 446 8.74 9.72 -31.18
N LEU A 447 8.55 9.39 -29.89
CA LEU A 447 9.46 9.79 -28.83
C LEU A 447 10.85 9.19 -29.04
N ALA A 448 10.96 7.87 -29.24
CA ALA A 448 12.25 7.21 -29.41
C ALA A 448 13.06 7.76 -30.60
N VAL A 449 12.39 8.08 -31.71
CA VAL A 449 13.00 8.76 -32.87
C VAL A 449 13.51 10.15 -32.49
N ARG A 450 12.74 10.93 -31.72
CA ARG A 450 13.18 12.24 -31.21
C ARG A 450 14.36 12.14 -30.24
N LEU A 451 14.46 11.05 -29.47
CA LEU A 451 15.58 10.80 -28.57
C LEU A 451 16.84 10.31 -29.31
N ALA A 452 16.69 9.76 -30.52
CA ALA A 452 17.78 9.08 -31.23
C ALA A 452 19.06 9.92 -31.41
N PRO A 453 19.02 11.22 -31.76
CA PRO A 453 20.23 12.05 -31.83
C PRO A 453 20.98 12.13 -30.49
N ARG A 454 20.24 12.27 -29.38
CA ARG A 454 20.83 12.30 -28.04
C ARG A 454 21.38 10.93 -27.64
N LEU A 455 20.64 9.86 -27.90
CA LEU A 455 21.07 8.49 -27.60
C LEU A 455 22.34 8.10 -28.37
N ALA A 456 22.45 8.51 -29.64
CA ALA A 456 23.64 8.31 -30.45
C ALA A 456 24.84 9.10 -29.91
N ALA A 457 24.62 10.35 -29.48
CA ALA A 457 25.65 11.20 -28.91
C ALA A 457 26.16 10.71 -27.55
N ASP A 458 25.27 10.18 -26.69
CA ASP A 458 25.65 9.62 -25.39
C ASP A 458 26.49 8.35 -25.51
N ALA A 459 26.37 7.63 -26.63
CA ALA A 459 27.06 6.38 -26.92
C ALA A 459 26.89 5.29 -25.83
N VAL A 460 25.89 5.43 -24.95
CA VAL A 460 25.52 4.43 -23.94
C VAL A 460 24.52 3.45 -24.57
N PRO A 461 24.80 2.13 -24.57
CA PRO A 461 23.90 1.17 -25.21
C PRO A 461 22.49 1.13 -24.60
N VAL A 462 21.47 1.26 -25.45
CA VAL A 462 20.06 1.08 -25.07
C VAL A 462 19.78 -0.41 -24.86
N ARG A 463 19.14 -0.74 -23.74
CA ARG A 463 18.74 -2.12 -23.42
C ARG A 463 17.30 -2.36 -23.85
N LEU A 464 17.07 -3.42 -24.62
CA LEU A 464 15.72 -3.86 -24.97
C LEU A 464 15.09 -4.70 -23.84
N PRO A 465 13.75 -4.70 -23.69
CA PRO A 465 13.06 -5.43 -22.63
C PRO A 465 12.95 -6.93 -22.98
N TYR A 466 14.05 -7.67 -22.84
CA TYR A 466 14.04 -9.12 -23.06
C TYR A 466 13.23 -9.87 -21.99
N PRO A 467 12.56 -10.98 -22.34
CA PRO A 467 11.84 -11.80 -21.37
C PRO A 467 12.74 -12.31 -20.25
N THR A 468 12.21 -12.34 -19.02
CA THR A 468 12.91 -12.88 -17.84
C THR A 468 12.16 -14.11 -17.32
N PRO A 469 12.87 -15.17 -16.86
CA PRO A 469 12.22 -16.34 -16.28
C PRO A 469 11.25 -15.96 -15.14
N GLY A 470 10.03 -16.49 -15.18
CA GLY A 470 9.00 -16.25 -14.16
C GLY A 470 8.17 -14.97 -14.35
N ARG A 471 8.46 -14.13 -15.36
CA ARG A 471 7.59 -13.00 -15.74
C ARG A 471 6.82 -13.31 -17.04
N ARG A 472 5.65 -12.68 -17.23
CA ARG A 472 4.90 -12.76 -18.49
C ARG A 472 5.75 -12.22 -19.65
N ARG A 473 5.64 -12.85 -20.83
CA ARG A 473 6.37 -12.46 -22.05
C ARG A 473 5.97 -11.03 -22.47
N ALA A 474 6.90 -10.09 -22.40
CA ALA A 474 6.72 -8.73 -22.90
C ALA A 474 6.96 -8.68 -24.43
N PRO A 475 6.23 -7.84 -25.18
CA PRO A 475 6.51 -7.64 -26.60
C PRO A 475 7.90 -7.05 -26.83
N LEU A 476 8.68 -7.63 -27.73
CA LEU A 476 10.02 -7.18 -28.14
C LEU A 476 9.93 -6.35 -29.44
N PRO A 477 10.16 -5.01 -29.41
CA PRO A 477 9.97 -4.13 -30.56
C PRO A 477 11.18 -4.15 -31.50
N LEU A 478 11.20 -5.11 -32.43
CA LEU A 478 12.31 -5.30 -33.37
C LEU A 478 12.37 -4.19 -34.43
N ASP A 479 11.22 -3.69 -34.87
CA ASP A 479 11.14 -2.54 -35.77
C ASP A 479 11.66 -1.25 -35.13
N LEU A 480 11.41 -1.02 -33.85
CA LEU A 480 12.00 0.11 -33.12
C LEU A 480 13.52 -0.05 -32.99
N ALA A 481 13.99 -1.27 -32.70
CA ALA A 481 15.42 -1.55 -32.63
C ALA A 481 16.11 -1.28 -33.98
N ASP A 482 15.47 -1.65 -35.09
CA ASP A 482 15.95 -1.32 -36.44
C ASP A 482 16.05 0.19 -36.69
N GLU A 483 15.04 0.95 -36.25
CA GLU A 483 15.00 2.41 -36.36
C GLU A 483 16.09 3.09 -35.52
N LEU A 484 16.29 2.66 -34.28
CA LEU A 484 17.36 3.16 -33.42
C LEU A 484 18.75 2.92 -34.05
N LEU A 485 18.97 1.73 -34.61
CA LEU A 485 20.22 1.41 -35.32
C LEU A 485 20.41 2.26 -36.59
N GLU A 486 19.33 2.59 -37.31
CA GLU A 486 19.43 3.51 -38.45
C GLU A 486 19.94 4.89 -38.04
N HIS A 487 19.51 5.37 -36.87
CA HIS A 487 19.98 6.63 -36.31
C HIS A 487 21.35 6.54 -35.62
N GLY A 488 22.03 5.39 -35.67
CA GLY A 488 23.35 5.19 -35.07
C GLY A 488 23.33 5.04 -33.54
N VAL A 489 22.18 4.72 -32.95
CA VAL A 489 22.06 4.47 -31.51
C VAL A 489 22.65 3.10 -31.18
N PRO A 490 23.62 3.00 -30.24
CA PRO A 490 24.14 1.71 -29.83
C PRO A 490 23.07 0.92 -29.06
N LEU A 491 22.92 -0.35 -29.41
CA LEU A 491 22.09 -1.31 -28.67
C LEU A 491 22.97 -2.26 -27.86
N ALA A 492 22.50 -2.60 -26.66
CA ALA A 492 23.14 -3.59 -25.80
C ALA A 492 23.11 -4.99 -26.47
N ASP A 493 24.06 -5.84 -26.08
CA ASP A 493 24.14 -7.20 -26.63
C ASP A 493 22.85 -7.99 -26.37
N PRO A 494 22.28 -8.65 -27.38
CA PRO A 494 21.12 -9.51 -27.19
C PRO A 494 21.50 -10.75 -26.38
N PRO A 495 20.64 -11.23 -25.47
CA PRO A 495 20.80 -12.54 -24.86
C PRO A 495 20.59 -13.64 -25.91
N PRO A 496 21.04 -14.88 -25.63
CA PRO A 496 20.82 -16.03 -26.50
C PRO A 496 19.34 -16.17 -26.88
N LYS A 497 19.05 -16.36 -28.18
CA LYS A 497 17.69 -16.48 -28.73
C LYS A 497 16.76 -15.32 -28.33
N LEU A 498 17.33 -14.12 -28.07
CA LEU A 498 16.60 -12.95 -27.60
C LEU A 498 15.82 -13.19 -26.28
N GLY A 499 16.21 -14.19 -25.48
CA GLY A 499 15.49 -14.58 -24.27
C GLY A 499 14.20 -15.36 -24.53
N SER A 500 14.02 -15.91 -25.73
CA SER A 500 12.86 -16.72 -26.14
C SER A 500 11.51 -16.02 -25.97
N PRO A 501 11.29 -14.86 -26.62
CA PRO A 501 10.06 -14.08 -26.47
C PRO A 501 8.81 -14.77 -27.04
N GLY A 502 8.97 -15.74 -27.94
CA GLY A 502 7.87 -16.25 -28.75
C GLY A 502 7.67 -15.44 -30.03
N ALA A 503 7.41 -16.08 -31.15
CA ALA A 503 7.27 -15.39 -32.44
C ALA A 503 6.15 -14.33 -32.44
N ALA A 504 5.06 -14.57 -31.72
CA ALA A 504 3.94 -13.64 -31.58
C ALA A 504 4.32 -12.33 -30.83
N HIS A 505 5.38 -12.36 -30.03
CA HIS A 505 5.85 -11.21 -29.26
C HIS A 505 7.01 -10.47 -29.95
N MET A 506 7.48 -10.94 -31.11
CA MET A 506 8.46 -10.25 -31.94
C MET A 506 7.74 -9.23 -32.83
N VAL A 507 7.75 -7.96 -32.41
CA VAL A 507 6.94 -6.89 -33.02
C VAL A 507 7.69 -6.23 -34.17
N VAL A 508 7.02 -6.10 -35.33
CA VAL A 508 7.61 -5.65 -36.60
C VAL A 508 6.64 -4.77 -37.43
N HIS A 509 5.87 -3.90 -36.79
CA HIS A 509 4.77 -3.16 -37.42
C HIS A 509 5.22 -2.07 -38.41
N ARG A 510 6.11 -1.15 -38.01
CA ARG A 510 6.47 0.01 -38.85
C ARG A 510 7.56 -0.30 -39.88
N ARG A 511 8.48 -1.21 -39.53
CA ARG A 511 9.70 -1.49 -40.31
C ARG A 511 9.92 -3.00 -40.51
N PRO A 512 9.11 -3.66 -41.35
CA PRO A 512 9.14 -5.11 -41.51
C PRO A 512 10.41 -5.67 -42.15
N HIS A 513 11.24 -4.83 -42.79
CA HIS A 513 12.47 -5.28 -43.44
C HIS A 513 13.62 -5.55 -42.47
N LEU A 514 13.64 -4.88 -41.30
CA LEU A 514 14.67 -5.04 -40.28
C LEU A 514 16.12 -4.90 -40.81
N SER A 515 16.32 -4.06 -41.84
CA SER A 515 17.57 -4.01 -42.61
C SER A 515 18.81 -3.67 -41.77
N ARG A 516 18.69 -2.77 -40.79
CA ARG A 516 19.77 -2.37 -39.89
C ARG A 516 19.97 -3.39 -38.78
N LEU A 517 18.89 -3.91 -38.22
CA LEU A 517 18.94 -4.95 -37.19
C LEU A 517 19.60 -6.23 -37.73
N LEU A 518 19.32 -6.59 -38.98
CA LEU A 518 19.91 -7.75 -39.66
C LEU A 518 21.35 -7.50 -40.15
N ALA A 519 21.74 -6.24 -40.33
CA ALA A 519 23.13 -5.90 -40.59
C ALA A 519 24.01 -6.03 -39.33
N ASP A 520 23.43 -5.97 -38.12
CA ASP A 520 24.14 -6.28 -36.88
C ASP A 520 24.25 -7.80 -36.68
N PRO A 521 25.47 -8.38 -36.75
CA PRO A 521 25.65 -9.83 -36.69
C PRO A 521 25.22 -10.45 -35.36
N ARG A 522 25.24 -9.68 -34.27
CA ARG A 522 24.80 -10.14 -32.94
C ARG A 522 23.31 -10.41 -32.96
N PHE A 523 22.53 -9.44 -33.44
CA PHE A 523 21.08 -9.54 -33.50
C PHE A 523 20.61 -10.51 -34.60
N ALA A 524 21.24 -10.48 -35.77
CA ALA A 524 20.89 -11.40 -36.86
C ALA A 524 21.03 -12.88 -36.44
N ARG A 525 22.10 -13.22 -35.72
CA ARG A 525 22.32 -14.58 -35.20
C ARG A 525 21.26 -14.98 -34.18
N GLU A 526 21.01 -14.14 -33.18
CA GLU A 526 20.07 -14.47 -32.10
C GLU A 526 18.60 -14.47 -32.57
N LEU A 527 18.23 -13.59 -33.50
CA LEU A 527 16.88 -13.57 -34.10
C LEU A 527 16.60 -14.82 -34.93
N ARG A 528 17.56 -15.25 -35.77
CA ARG A 528 17.45 -16.52 -36.51
C ARG A 528 17.36 -17.71 -35.56
N SER A 529 18.20 -17.72 -34.52
CA SER A 529 18.20 -18.78 -33.50
C SER A 529 16.88 -18.83 -32.73
N ALA A 530 16.30 -17.68 -32.40
CA ALA A 530 15.00 -17.59 -31.72
C ALA A 530 13.86 -18.13 -32.60
N LEU A 531 13.82 -17.75 -33.89
CA LEU A 531 12.83 -18.27 -34.83
C LEU A 531 12.99 -19.77 -35.06
N HIS A 532 14.22 -20.26 -35.22
CA HIS A 532 14.47 -21.69 -35.35
C HIS A 532 14.03 -22.47 -34.11
N ALA A 533 14.32 -21.96 -32.91
CA ALA A 533 13.90 -22.59 -31.66
C ALA A 533 12.37 -22.67 -31.56
N GLU A 534 11.64 -21.64 -31.98
CA GLU A 534 10.17 -21.67 -32.02
C GLU A 534 9.64 -22.69 -33.04
N LEU A 535 10.25 -22.78 -34.22
CA LEU A 535 9.87 -23.75 -35.26
C LEU A 535 10.19 -25.20 -34.86
N GLU A 536 11.26 -25.45 -34.12
CA GLU A 536 11.60 -26.78 -33.60
C GLU A 536 10.98 -27.04 -32.21
N LEU A 537 10.12 -26.13 -31.71
CA LEU A 537 9.42 -26.23 -30.42
C LEU A 537 10.34 -26.35 -29.20
N GLU A 538 11.55 -25.79 -29.28
CA GLU A 538 12.54 -25.81 -28.19
C GLU A 538 12.10 -24.94 -26.99
N GLY A 539 12.20 -25.49 -25.78
CA GLY A 539 12.04 -24.71 -24.54
C GLY A 539 10.61 -24.28 -24.17
N LEU A 540 9.59 -24.70 -24.94
CA LEU A 540 8.19 -24.60 -24.50
C LEU A 540 7.97 -25.50 -23.27
N PRO A 541 7.50 -24.95 -22.11
CA PRO A 541 7.30 -25.73 -20.89
C PRO A 541 6.36 -26.91 -21.18
N GLU A 542 6.75 -28.11 -20.77
CA GLU A 542 6.02 -29.38 -20.97
C GLU A 542 5.90 -29.90 -22.42
N ALA A 543 6.11 -29.09 -23.47
CA ALA A 543 5.85 -29.50 -24.85
C ALA A 543 6.96 -30.35 -25.50
N GLY A 544 8.24 -30.00 -25.36
CA GLY A 544 9.30 -30.68 -26.14
C GLY A 544 9.48 -32.19 -25.88
N VAL A 545 8.94 -32.73 -24.77
CA VAL A 545 8.98 -34.18 -24.48
C VAL A 545 7.58 -34.79 -24.36
N SER A 546 6.59 -34.05 -23.84
CA SER A 546 5.20 -34.54 -23.75
C SER A 546 4.48 -34.49 -25.10
N TYR A 547 4.78 -33.50 -25.95
CA TYR A 547 4.09 -33.30 -27.23
C TYR A 547 4.42 -34.39 -28.25
N HIS A 548 5.69 -34.81 -28.35
CA HIS A 548 6.05 -35.95 -29.20
C HIS A 548 5.58 -37.30 -28.61
N ARG A 549 5.35 -37.38 -27.29
CA ARG A 549 4.81 -38.59 -26.65
C ARG A 549 3.30 -38.74 -26.85
N HIS A 550 2.58 -37.65 -27.09
CA HIS A 550 1.12 -37.61 -27.21
C HIS A 550 0.64 -36.77 -28.40
N TYR A 551 1.35 -36.85 -29.54
CA TYR A 551 1.01 -36.12 -30.76
C TYR A 551 -0.46 -36.30 -31.13
N ARG A 552 -1.24 -35.21 -31.10
CA ARG A 552 -2.69 -35.17 -31.35
C ARG A 552 -3.04 -34.03 -32.30
N PRO A 553 -2.97 -34.25 -33.63
CA PRO A 553 -3.19 -33.18 -34.61
C PRO A 553 -4.63 -32.66 -34.67
N HIS A 554 -5.57 -33.28 -33.96
CA HIS A 554 -6.99 -32.95 -33.97
C HIS A 554 -7.46 -32.01 -32.84
N ARG A 555 -6.61 -31.68 -31.86
CA ARG A 555 -6.94 -30.73 -30.78
C ARG A 555 -6.27 -29.37 -31.01
N ASP A 556 -6.92 -28.52 -31.80
CA ASP A 556 -6.46 -27.16 -32.11
C ASP A 556 -6.52 -26.19 -30.90
N ALA A 557 -7.17 -26.57 -29.80
CA ALA A 557 -7.47 -25.70 -28.66
C ALA A 557 -6.52 -25.83 -27.46
N GLU A 558 -5.74 -26.91 -27.35
CA GLU A 558 -5.00 -27.18 -26.10
C GLU A 558 -3.66 -26.44 -25.98
N LEU A 559 -3.10 -25.88 -27.06
CA LEU A 559 -1.66 -25.60 -27.10
C LEU A 559 -1.22 -24.32 -27.83
N ASN A 560 -1.89 -23.19 -27.62
CA ASN A 560 -1.41 -21.87 -28.09
C ASN A 560 -0.88 -21.88 -29.54
N SER A 561 -1.48 -22.71 -30.41
CA SER A 561 -1.06 -22.86 -31.80
C SER A 561 -1.24 -21.53 -32.51
N TRP A 562 -0.38 -21.25 -33.48
CA TRP A 562 -0.45 -20.04 -34.29
C TRP A 562 -1.70 -20.12 -35.17
N ARG A 563 -2.83 -19.64 -34.63
CA ARG A 563 -4.09 -19.47 -35.34
C ARG A 563 -4.00 -18.41 -36.43
N SER A 564 -3.05 -17.49 -36.29
CA SER A 564 -2.67 -16.51 -37.29
C SER A 564 -1.15 -16.46 -37.42
N THR A 565 -0.65 -16.15 -38.61
CA THR A 565 0.78 -15.97 -38.88
C THR A 565 1.33 -14.81 -38.05
N PRO A 566 2.36 -15.03 -37.21
CA PRO A 566 3.03 -13.94 -36.51
C PRO A 566 3.65 -12.91 -37.46
N GLY A 567 3.71 -11.64 -37.06
CA GLY A 567 4.24 -10.55 -37.90
C GLY A 567 5.67 -10.84 -38.40
N ILE A 568 6.54 -11.33 -37.51
CA ILE A 568 7.93 -11.67 -37.84
C ILE A 568 8.06 -12.70 -38.98
N CYS A 569 7.12 -13.64 -39.09
CA CYS A 569 7.12 -14.66 -40.14
C CYS A 569 6.84 -14.06 -41.54
N ARG A 570 6.15 -12.92 -41.62
CA ARG A 570 5.86 -12.23 -42.88
C ARG A 570 7.04 -11.44 -43.43
N THR A 571 8.04 -11.16 -42.59
CA THR A 571 9.26 -10.44 -42.98
C THR A 571 10.10 -11.25 -43.98
N PRO A 572 10.99 -10.61 -44.77
CA PRO A 572 11.89 -11.34 -45.67
C PRO A 572 12.73 -12.40 -44.93
N LEU A 573 13.25 -12.08 -43.74
CA LEU A 573 13.96 -13.02 -42.87
C LEU A 573 13.08 -14.20 -42.47
N GLY A 574 11.86 -13.92 -41.99
CA GLY A 574 10.92 -14.94 -41.55
C GLY A 574 10.62 -15.94 -42.67
N ARG A 575 10.35 -15.44 -43.87
CA ARG A 575 10.13 -16.27 -45.07
C ARG A 575 11.35 -17.12 -45.41
N GLU A 576 12.55 -16.52 -45.40
CA GLU A 576 13.81 -17.24 -45.64
C GLU A 576 13.99 -18.40 -44.64
N VAL A 577 13.84 -18.12 -43.34
CA VAL A 577 13.97 -19.10 -42.27
C VAL A 577 12.93 -20.22 -42.40
N LEU A 578 11.68 -19.89 -42.72
CA LEU A 578 10.62 -20.86 -42.93
C LEU A 578 10.88 -21.77 -44.14
N CYS A 579 11.34 -21.22 -45.26
CA CYS A 579 11.70 -22.00 -46.46
C CYS A 579 12.86 -22.97 -46.16
N VAL A 580 13.92 -22.49 -45.50
CA VAL A 580 15.04 -23.35 -45.08
C VAL A 580 14.58 -24.44 -44.13
N TRP A 581 13.71 -24.10 -43.18
CA TRP A 581 13.15 -25.05 -42.23
C TRP A 581 12.27 -26.12 -42.91
N LEU A 582 11.39 -25.73 -43.84
CA LEU A 582 10.55 -26.67 -44.61
C LEU A 582 11.42 -27.64 -45.42
N ASN A 583 12.45 -27.14 -46.10
CA ASN A 583 13.39 -27.98 -46.85
C ASN A 583 14.10 -28.99 -45.94
N ARG A 584 14.49 -28.59 -44.72
CA ARG A 584 15.07 -29.51 -43.73
C ARG A 584 14.07 -30.61 -43.32
N GLN A 585 12.79 -30.27 -43.13
CA GLN A 585 11.77 -31.29 -42.83
C GLN A 585 11.59 -32.27 -44.00
N ARG A 586 11.64 -31.78 -45.24
CA ARG A 586 11.62 -32.61 -46.46
C ARG A 586 12.85 -33.52 -46.56
N GLU A 587 14.04 -33.00 -46.25
CA GLU A 587 15.28 -33.79 -46.20
C GLU A 587 15.21 -34.89 -45.14
N ARG A 588 14.73 -34.58 -43.93
CA ARG A 588 14.47 -35.58 -42.87
C ARG A 588 13.52 -36.66 -43.36
N LEU A 589 12.47 -36.29 -44.09
CA LEU A 589 11.51 -37.23 -44.65
C LEU A 589 12.15 -38.17 -45.69
N ARG A 590 12.94 -37.61 -46.61
CA ARG A 590 13.62 -38.36 -47.67
C ARG A 590 14.72 -39.29 -47.14
N ALA A 591 15.33 -38.96 -46.01
CA ALA A 591 16.35 -39.80 -45.36
C ALA A 591 15.79 -41.12 -44.79
N GLY A 592 14.46 -41.25 -44.72
CA GLY A 592 13.78 -42.35 -44.05
C GLY A 592 13.60 -42.05 -42.56
N LEU A 593 12.38 -42.26 -42.07
CA LEU A 593 12.00 -42.02 -40.67
C LEU A 593 11.37 -43.29 -40.10
N ASP A 594 11.57 -43.53 -38.82
CA ASP A 594 10.70 -44.41 -38.04
C ASP A 594 9.40 -43.66 -37.64
N LEU A 595 8.47 -44.36 -37.01
CA LEU A 595 7.19 -43.78 -36.60
C LEU A 595 7.37 -42.58 -35.65
N HIS A 596 8.39 -42.64 -34.78
CA HIS A 596 8.70 -41.54 -33.87
C HIS A 596 9.30 -40.32 -34.59
N GLY A 597 10.18 -40.54 -35.55
CA GLY A 597 10.77 -39.52 -36.41
C GLY A 597 9.71 -38.80 -37.24
N LEU A 598 8.69 -39.51 -37.72
CA LEU A 598 7.54 -38.89 -38.38
C LEU A 598 6.77 -37.97 -37.44
N VAL A 599 6.56 -38.36 -36.18
CA VAL A 599 5.95 -37.48 -35.17
C VAL A 599 6.79 -36.21 -34.96
N HIS A 600 8.11 -36.32 -34.90
CA HIS A 600 9.00 -35.15 -34.76
C HIS A 600 8.89 -34.18 -35.94
N VAL A 601 8.73 -34.70 -37.15
CA VAL A 601 8.53 -33.87 -38.35
C VAL A 601 7.15 -33.21 -38.37
N LEU A 602 6.08 -33.93 -37.98
CA LEU A 602 4.71 -33.41 -38.09
C LEU A 602 4.28 -32.50 -36.94
N ALA A 603 4.86 -32.67 -35.75
CA ALA A 603 4.51 -31.91 -34.55
C ALA A 603 4.61 -30.38 -34.75
N PRO A 604 5.72 -29.83 -35.25
CA PRO A 604 5.83 -28.39 -35.55
C PRO A 604 4.73 -27.83 -36.44
N PHE A 605 4.29 -28.56 -37.47
CA PHE A 605 3.27 -28.07 -38.41
C PHE A 605 1.89 -27.86 -37.79
N VAL A 606 1.57 -28.58 -36.71
CA VAL A 606 0.36 -28.34 -35.92
C VAL A 606 0.47 -27.00 -35.18
N HIS A 607 1.65 -26.69 -34.65
CA HIS A 607 1.91 -25.43 -33.97
C HIS A 607 1.84 -24.23 -34.93
N ILE A 608 2.38 -24.33 -36.14
CA ILE A 608 2.49 -23.22 -37.09
C ILE A 608 1.40 -23.18 -38.17
N GLY A 609 0.24 -23.79 -37.92
CA GLY A 609 -0.81 -23.99 -38.92
C GLY A 609 -1.15 -22.76 -39.78
N GLY A 610 -1.38 -21.59 -39.15
CA GLY A 610 -1.68 -20.36 -39.89
C GLY A 610 -0.56 -19.90 -40.83
N VAL A 611 0.70 -20.17 -40.49
CA VAL A 611 1.85 -19.88 -41.36
C VAL A 611 1.87 -20.80 -42.57
N VAL A 612 1.50 -22.07 -42.41
CA VAL A 612 1.41 -23.02 -43.54
C VAL A 612 0.35 -22.54 -44.51
N ASP A 613 -0.83 -22.20 -43.98
CA ASP A 613 -1.98 -21.75 -44.76
C ASP A 613 -1.68 -20.46 -45.54
N GLU A 614 -0.87 -19.55 -44.97
CA GLU A 614 -0.59 -18.25 -45.58
C GLU A 614 0.69 -18.21 -46.42
N LEU A 615 1.77 -18.88 -45.98
CA LEU A 615 3.14 -18.62 -46.46
C LEU A 615 3.88 -19.83 -47.04
N LEU A 616 3.44 -21.07 -46.80
CA LEU A 616 4.22 -22.28 -47.16
C LEU A 616 3.52 -23.22 -48.13
N LYS A 617 2.66 -22.71 -49.01
CA LYS A 617 2.07 -23.51 -50.10
C LYS A 617 3.16 -24.07 -51.01
N ASP A 618 3.23 -25.40 -51.14
CA ASP A 618 4.23 -26.13 -51.91
C ASP A 618 3.68 -27.50 -52.31
N GLU A 619 3.27 -27.64 -53.58
CA GLU A 619 2.71 -28.87 -54.15
C GLU A 619 3.71 -30.02 -54.25
N GLU A 620 5.02 -29.72 -54.29
CA GLU A 620 6.04 -30.76 -54.27
C GLU A 620 6.21 -31.31 -52.87
N ALA A 621 6.28 -30.43 -51.86
CA ALA A 621 6.27 -30.84 -50.47
C ALA A 621 4.99 -31.64 -50.14
N ALA A 622 3.82 -31.18 -50.59
CA ALA A 622 2.56 -31.89 -50.37
C ALA A 622 2.60 -33.33 -50.92
N ARG A 623 3.14 -33.53 -52.13
CA ARG A 623 3.32 -34.87 -52.72
C ARG A 623 4.29 -35.74 -51.92
N GLU A 624 5.39 -35.17 -51.43
CA GLU A 624 6.36 -35.90 -50.61
C GLU A 624 5.74 -36.36 -49.28
N PHE A 625 5.03 -35.47 -48.59
CA PHE A 625 4.32 -35.82 -47.36
C PHE A 625 3.19 -36.83 -47.62
N ALA A 626 2.48 -36.74 -48.75
CA ALA A 626 1.44 -37.70 -49.11
C ALA A 626 2.00 -39.11 -49.42
N ALA A 627 3.26 -39.23 -49.82
CA ALA A 627 3.89 -40.50 -50.18
C ALA A 627 4.33 -41.34 -48.97
N VAL A 628 4.16 -40.85 -47.74
CA VAL A 628 4.60 -41.53 -46.52
C VAL A 628 3.70 -42.72 -46.21
N ASP A 629 4.26 -43.93 -46.25
CA ASP A 629 3.56 -45.17 -45.89
C ASP A 629 3.54 -45.37 -44.36
N VAL A 630 2.58 -44.71 -43.70
CA VAL A 630 2.43 -44.78 -42.23
C VAL A 630 2.19 -46.21 -41.76
N VAL A 631 1.49 -47.03 -42.54
CA VAL A 631 1.19 -48.42 -42.18
C VAL A 631 2.47 -49.24 -42.11
N ALA A 632 3.38 -49.06 -43.07
CA ALA A 632 4.69 -49.71 -43.03
C ALA A 632 5.49 -49.32 -41.77
N LEU A 633 5.42 -48.04 -41.35
CA LEU A 633 6.07 -47.58 -40.11
C LEU A 633 5.42 -48.18 -38.86
N VAL A 634 4.10 -48.31 -38.84
CA VAL A 634 3.38 -48.97 -37.73
C VAL A 634 3.76 -50.44 -37.64
N LEU A 635 3.77 -51.17 -38.76
CA LEU A 635 4.16 -52.58 -38.81
C LEU A 635 5.58 -52.81 -38.29
N ALA A 636 6.52 -51.90 -38.59
CA ALA A 636 7.90 -51.97 -38.10
C ALA A 636 8.01 -51.75 -36.58
N ASP A 637 7.08 -51.00 -35.97
CA ASP A 637 7.04 -50.68 -34.54
C ASP A 637 6.16 -51.64 -33.71
N LEU A 638 5.47 -52.59 -34.35
CA LEU A 638 4.65 -53.58 -33.65
C LEU A 638 5.52 -54.63 -32.93
N PRO A 639 5.08 -55.13 -31.76
CA PRO A 639 5.83 -56.11 -30.97
C PRO A 639 5.81 -57.55 -31.53
N THR A 640 5.07 -57.78 -32.63
CA THR A 640 4.93 -59.06 -33.32
C THR A 640 4.75 -58.84 -34.81
N GLU A 641 5.08 -59.84 -35.62
CA GLU A 641 4.74 -59.85 -37.04
C GLU A 641 3.21 -59.82 -37.23
N ALA A 642 2.74 -58.99 -38.16
CA ALA A 642 1.33 -58.77 -38.42
C ALA A 642 1.07 -58.65 -39.92
N ASP A 643 -0.10 -59.10 -40.35
CA ASP A 643 -0.52 -58.96 -41.75
C ASP A 643 -0.93 -57.51 -42.05
N ARG A 644 -0.39 -56.96 -43.14
CA ARG A 644 -0.60 -55.55 -43.51
C ARG A 644 -2.08 -55.20 -43.71
N PRO A 645 -2.86 -55.92 -44.53
CA PRO A 645 -4.31 -55.70 -44.66
C PRO A 645 -5.07 -55.71 -43.33
N ALA A 646 -4.69 -56.58 -42.40
CA ALA A 646 -5.34 -56.67 -41.09
C ALA A 646 -5.07 -55.42 -40.23
N VAL A 647 -3.83 -54.93 -40.22
CA VAL A 647 -3.46 -53.69 -39.52
C VAL A 647 -4.08 -52.46 -40.18
N GLU A 648 -4.13 -52.40 -41.51
CA GLU A 648 -4.83 -51.33 -42.26
C GLU A 648 -6.32 -51.29 -41.91
N GLY A 649 -6.99 -52.45 -41.91
CA GLY A 649 -8.39 -52.58 -41.53
C GLY A 649 -8.64 -52.14 -40.09
N LEU A 650 -7.77 -52.54 -39.15
CA LEU A 650 -7.87 -52.12 -37.75
C LEU A 650 -7.73 -50.60 -37.61
N MET A 651 -6.69 -50.01 -38.20
CA MET A 651 -6.45 -48.56 -38.16
C MET A 651 -7.58 -47.76 -38.79
N ALA A 652 -8.18 -48.24 -39.89
CA ALA A 652 -9.33 -47.60 -40.53
C ALA A 652 -10.58 -47.52 -39.62
N THR A 653 -10.69 -48.39 -38.62
CA THR A 653 -11.79 -48.36 -37.64
C THR A 653 -11.54 -47.41 -36.47
N MET A 654 -10.32 -46.87 -36.34
CA MET A 654 -9.90 -46.01 -35.24
C MET A 654 -10.10 -44.54 -35.61
N ARG A 655 -10.81 -43.78 -34.77
CA ARG A 655 -10.97 -42.34 -34.93
C ARG A 655 -9.97 -41.60 -34.03
N PRO A 656 -9.13 -40.69 -34.55
CA PRO A 656 -8.13 -39.98 -33.75
C PRO A 656 -8.67 -39.35 -32.46
N GLU A 657 -9.90 -38.83 -32.51
CA GLU A 657 -10.62 -38.16 -31.41
C GLU A 657 -10.89 -39.09 -30.21
N ASP A 658 -11.09 -40.38 -30.49
CA ASP A 658 -11.46 -41.41 -29.52
C ASP A 658 -10.23 -42.09 -28.89
N LEU A 659 -9.03 -41.81 -29.41
CA LEU A 659 -7.77 -42.42 -28.96
C LEU A 659 -7.18 -41.64 -27.78
N ILE A 660 -7.82 -41.75 -26.61
CA ILE A 660 -7.44 -41.03 -25.38
C ILE A 660 -6.86 -42.02 -24.35
N GLY A 661 -5.75 -41.64 -23.71
CA GLY A 661 -5.17 -42.36 -22.58
C GLY A 661 -4.08 -43.38 -22.96
N THR A 662 -3.58 -44.10 -21.94
CA THR A 662 -2.45 -45.02 -22.05
C THR A 662 -2.86 -46.47 -22.34
N ARG A 663 -4.16 -46.73 -22.50
CA ARG A 663 -4.73 -48.06 -22.77
C ARG A 663 -5.90 -47.97 -23.76
N PRO A 664 -6.11 -48.99 -24.60
CA PRO A 664 -7.26 -49.04 -25.50
C PRO A 664 -8.58 -49.17 -24.71
N MET A 665 -9.65 -48.59 -25.25
CA MET A 665 -11.02 -48.83 -24.76
C MET A 665 -11.41 -50.31 -24.94
N PRO A 666 -12.33 -50.88 -24.13
CA PRO A 666 -12.66 -52.31 -24.18
C PRO A 666 -12.98 -52.85 -25.57
N ASP A 667 -13.83 -52.17 -26.35
CA ASP A 667 -14.21 -52.63 -27.69
C ASP A 667 -13.07 -52.59 -28.72
N LEU A 668 -12.11 -51.68 -28.50
CA LEU A 668 -10.91 -51.56 -29.33
C LEU A 668 -9.83 -52.54 -28.87
N ARG A 669 -9.80 -52.85 -27.58
CA ARG A 669 -8.95 -53.90 -27.02
C ARG A 669 -9.30 -55.26 -27.63
N THR A 670 -10.59 -55.61 -27.67
CA THR A 670 -11.06 -56.85 -28.32
C THR A 670 -10.59 -56.95 -29.76
N ARG A 671 -10.72 -55.86 -30.53
CA ARG A 671 -10.26 -55.81 -31.94
C ARG A 671 -8.74 -55.90 -32.09
N ILE A 672 -7.97 -55.32 -31.17
CA ILE A 672 -6.51 -55.48 -31.15
C ILE A 672 -6.15 -56.95 -30.87
N ASP A 673 -6.81 -57.59 -29.91
CA ASP A 673 -6.55 -58.98 -29.54
C ASP A 673 -6.95 -59.95 -30.68
N GLU A 674 -8.00 -59.62 -31.46
CA GLU A 674 -8.40 -60.37 -32.67
C GLU A 674 -7.40 -60.22 -33.83
N THR A 675 -6.88 -59.01 -34.05
CA THR A 675 -5.94 -58.71 -35.14
C THR A 675 -4.50 -59.11 -34.82
N LEU A 676 -4.10 -59.02 -33.55
CA LEU A 676 -2.76 -59.33 -33.03
C LEU A 676 -2.89 -60.33 -31.87
N PRO A 677 -3.07 -61.63 -32.17
CA PRO A 677 -3.24 -62.65 -31.14
C PRO A 677 -1.97 -62.84 -30.29
N ASP A 678 -2.13 -63.42 -29.10
CA ASP A 678 -1.05 -63.87 -28.21
C ASP A 678 -0.12 -62.78 -27.64
N LEU A 679 -0.55 -61.51 -27.66
CA LEU A 679 0.20 -60.42 -27.02
C LEU A 679 0.09 -60.46 -25.48
N SER A 680 1.22 -60.34 -24.77
CA SER A 680 1.23 -60.07 -23.34
C SER A 680 0.68 -58.68 -23.01
N GLU A 681 0.26 -58.43 -21.76
CA GLU A 681 -0.25 -57.10 -21.35
C GLU A 681 0.72 -55.94 -21.66
N SER A 682 2.03 -56.17 -21.51
CA SER A 682 3.05 -55.17 -21.86
C SER A 682 3.14 -54.93 -23.37
N GLN A 683 3.01 -55.99 -24.17
CA GLN A 683 3.05 -55.88 -25.63
C GLN A 683 1.78 -55.21 -26.16
N VAL A 684 0.63 -55.42 -25.54
CA VAL A 684 -0.58 -54.69 -25.94
C VAL A 684 -0.46 -53.19 -25.67
N GLY A 685 0.21 -52.79 -24.58
CA GLY A 685 0.53 -51.37 -24.36
C GLY A 685 1.42 -50.77 -25.46
N GLN A 686 2.38 -51.56 -25.97
CA GLN A 686 3.26 -51.15 -27.08
C GLN A 686 2.50 -51.08 -28.42
N ALA A 687 1.75 -52.13 -28.77
CA ALA A 687 0.91 -52.16 -29.97
C ALA A 687 -0.13 -51.03 -29.98
N TRP A 688 -0.77 -50.78 -28.84
CA TRP A 688 -1.68 -49.64 -28.65
C TRP A 688 -1.00 -48.31 -28.98
N LYS A 689 0.21 -48.09 -28.44
CA LYS A 689 0.97 -46.85 -28.67
C LYS A 689 1.35 -46.70 -30.14
N ALA A 690 1.80 -47.77 -30.81
CA ALA A 690 2.15 -47.75 -32.23
C ALA A 690 0.93 -47.44 -33.11
N LEU A 691 -0.19 -48.14 -32.90
CA LEU A 691 -1.45 -47.92 -33.62
C LEU A 691 -2.00 -46.51 -33.40
N GLN A 692 -2.04 -46.03 -32.15
CA GLN A 692 -2.47 -44.67 -31.82
C GLN A 692 -1.59 -43.62 -32.50
N THR A 693 -0.27 -43.79 -32.44
CA THR A 693 0.68 -42.87 -33.07
C THR A 693 0.53 -42.87 -34.59
N GLY A 694 0.36 -44.04 -35.20
CA GLY A 694 0.11 -44.19 -36.64
C GLY A 694 -1.16 -43.49 -37.11
N VAL A 695 -2.29 -43.72 -36.42
CA VAL A 695 -3.58 -43.06 -36.76
C VAL A 695 -3.46 -41.54 -36.61
N ASN A 696 -2.77 -41.05 -35.57
CA ASN A 696 -2.50 -39.63 -35.43
C ASN A 696 -1.59 -39.10 -36.54
N CYS A 697 -0.55 -39.83 -36.95
CA CYS A 697 0.30 -39.44 -38.08
C CYS A 697 -0.46 -39.38 -39.41
N GLN A 698 -1.36 -40.33 -39.68
CA GLN A 698 -2.22 -40.31 -40.88
C GLN A 698 -3.10 -39.05 -40.92
N GLU A 699 -3.75 -38.71 -39.80
CA GLU A 699 -4.57 -37.50 -39.72
C GLU A 699 -3.71 -36.22 -39.84
N GLY A 700 -2.54 -36.22 -39.22
CA GLY A 700 -1.55 -35.14 -39.31
C GLY A 700 -1.09 -34.88 -40.74
N LEU A 701 -0.69 -35.93 -41.46
CA LEU A 701 -0.31 -35.87 -42.86
C LEU A 701 -1.47 -35.40 -43.74
N ARG A 702 -2.67 -35.96 -43.56
CA ARG A 702 -3.86 -35.55 -44.32
C ARG A 702 -4.13 -34.05 -44.18
N ARG A 703 -4.06 -33.51 -42.95
CA ARG A 703 -4.21 -32.08 -42.69
C ARG A 703 -3.09 -31.27 -43.33
N LEU A 704 -1.83 -31.66 -43.12
CA LEU A 704 -0.67 -30.95 -43.64
C LEU A 704 -0.67 -30.91 -45.17
N VAL A 705 -0.93 -32.03 -45.84
CA VAL A 705 -1.04 -32.11 -47.30
C VAL A 705 -2.14 -31.19 -47.80
N GLY A 706 -3.33 -31.23 -47.17
CA GLY A 706 -4.42 -30.31 -47.52
C GLY A 706 -4.06 -28.83 -47.35
N ARG A 707 -3.27 -28.50 -46.32
CA ARG A 707 -2.76 -27.14 -46.11
C ARG A 707 -1.69 -26.75 -47.13
N LEU A 708 -0.78 -27.65 -47.51
CA LEU A 708 0.30 -27.37 -48.46
C LEU A 708 -0.19 -27.26 -49.92
N SER A 709 -1.21 -28.02 -50.31
CA SER A 709 -1.82 -28.00 -51.66
C SER A 709 -2.94 -26.97 -51.83
N GLY A 710 -3.45 -26.40 -50.73
CA GLY A 710 -4.64 -25.54 -50.75
C GLY A 710 -4.46 -24.16 -51.38
#